data_AF-A0A8G1RLS5-F1
#
_entry.id   AF-A0A8G1RLS5-F1
#
_cell.length_a   1.000
_cell.length_b   1.000
_cell.length_c   1.000
_cell.angle_alpha   90.00
_cell.angle_beta   90.00
_cell.angle_gamma   90.00
#
_symmetry.space_group_name_H-M   'P 1'
#
loop_
_entity.id
_entity.type
_entity.pdbx_description
1 polymer ?
#
loop_
_entity_poly.entity_id
_entity_poly.type
_entity_poly.pdbx_seq_one_letter_code
_entity_poly.pdbx_strand_id
1 'polypeptide(L)'
;PLFILSYLKIVMYVPALLAAGALAGTATASTTSCPKACSLSTNPFKWIPYHSVSRVATCSQPMLLDFALYNPLNDSQTHSTIYACTTEEEDTSTSSVAKRAVVAVNSTSTTSSVNFELGTWGSAVDSADDQLQKALTDLEAYMVSDTDRNFMFAYSGQAVIGLYIGGRYDPSTTAATLAGLMRSSLSSEGSFNQMALQSCGSTANYMVGLAISLDGDLPAVQQLVKTWSEAGCVTGFDSFDSNTDLTATLATVAPLRSNSATLAARDDTCSTVQVVSGDSCTSLVTECGITSTEFYDYNTASDLCSTLAVGQYVCCSSGDLPDYSPQPYSNGTCYTYLVESGDSCSTIAASNSLTVDDIDSFNNHTWGWLGCDDLQAGENICLSSGDPPFPAPVTGATCGPQVPGTTANGTDYDEWATLNPCSLNACCDVWGECGTTPEFCTITESTTGAPGTAEADTNGCISNCGLDIVNNSTAPDEFFAIGYFESFNVERSCLTMDASMIDTSKYTHIIFAFGTINSDYSISINQTDQFEQFLNLTDVKKVVSFGGWDFSTSSDTYTIFREGVTSTNRALLAQNIGDFVSQYGIDGVDFDWEYPGEPDIPGIPAGSDEDGTNYVAFLKEVRSAIGTDKTLSIAMPASYWYLRGFPVADINDIVDFIVYMTYDLHGQWDYGNTSADDGCADGNCLRSHVNLTETTYALSMVTKAGADSNKLMVGVSSYG
;
A
#
# COMPACT_ATOMS: atom_id res chain seq x y z
N PRO A 1 12.92 15.28 -55.99
CA PRO A 1 13.61 16.05 -54.93
C PRO A 1 13.13 17.50 -54.90
N LEU A 2 12.63 17.93 -53.74
CA LEU A 2 11.96 19.21 -53.47
C LEU A 2 10.68 19.46 -54.28
N PHE A 3 9.53 19.03 -53.74
CA PHE A 3 8.23 19.72 -53.77
C PHE A 3 7.17 18.92 -53.00
N ILE A 4 7.40 18.69 -51.69
CA ILE A 4 6.37 18.23 -50.73
C ILE A 4 6.70 18.90 -49.39
N LEU A 5 6.15 20.08 -49.14
CA LEU A 5 6.24 20.75 -47.83
C LEU A 5 5.13 21.80 -47.61
N SER A 6 4.03 21.69 -48.35
CA SER A 6 2.97 22.71 -48.33
C SER A 6 1.57 22.09 -48.26
N TYR A 7 1.31 21.16 -47.35
CA TYR A 7 -0.06 20.85 -46.87
C TYR A 7 -0.13 20.26 -45.45
N LEU A 8 0.98 20.26 -44.70
CA LEU A 8 1.07 19.80 -43.30
C LEU A 8 1.03 20.95 -42.28
N LYS A 9 0.44 22.10 -42.63
CA LYS A 9 0.61 23.37 -41.91
C LYS A 9 -0.67 24.02 -41.33
N ILE A 10 -1.77 23.28 -41.17
CA ILE A 10 -3.02 23.86 -40.60
C ILE A 10 -3.51 23.19 -39.30
N VAL A 11 -2.80 22.19 -38.73
CA VAL A 11 -3.16 21.61 -37.41
C VAL A 11 -1.98 21.61 -36.41
N MET A 12 -1.14 22.63 -36.46
CA MET A 12 -0.12 22.86 -35.42
C MET A 12 -0.07 24.35 -35.12
N TYR A 13 -0.99 24.85 -34.29
CA TYR A 13 -0.82 26.04 -33.43
C TYR A 13 -2.05 26.22 -32.53
N VAL A 14 -2.13 25.42 -31.47
CA VAL A 14 -2.69 25.81 -30.17
C VAL A 14 -1.63 25.39 -29.13
N PRO A 15 -1.21 26.28 -28.22
CA PRO A 15 0.05 26.13 -27.49
C PRO A 15 -0.07 25.15 -26.31
N ALA A 16 1.00 24.36 -26.12
CA ALA A 16 1.54 23.85 -24.86
C ALA A 16 0.62 23.96 -23.62
N LEU A 17 -0.19 22.92 -23.41
CA LEU A 17 -0.81 22.54 -22.13
C LEU A 17 -1.37 21.12 -22.27
N LEU A 18 -0.49 20.14 -22.47
CA LEU A 18 -0.79 18.72 -22.34
C LEU A 18 0.48 18.09 -21.73
N ALA A 19 0.53 18.13 -20.41
CA ALA A 19 1.46 17.37 -19.60
C ALA A 19 0.61 16.41 -18.77
N ALA A 20 1.06 15.16 -18.70
CA ALA A 20 0.56 14.04 -17.90
C ALA A 20 -0.82 13.47 -18.31
N GLY A 21 -0.86 12.15 -18.54
CA GLY A 21 -2.12 11.40 -18.60
C GLY A 21 -2.16 10.36 -19.71
N ALA A 22 -1.48 9.24 -19.51
CA ALA A 22 -1.82 7.93 -20.08
C ALA A 22 -1.11 6.89 -19.19
N LEU A 23 -1.88 6.33 -18.26
CA LEU A 23 -1.44 5.38 -17.25
C LEU A 23 -1.34 3.99 -17.90
N ALA A 24 -0.13 3.44 -17.96
CA ALA A 24 0.09 2.00 -18.12
C ALA A 24 -0.39 1.29 -16.85
N GLY A 25 -1.14 0.21 -17.04
CA GLY A 25 -1.74 -0.55 -15.96
C GLY A 25 -0.82 -1.63 -15.43
N THR A 26 -0.25 -1.39 -14.24
CA THR A 26 0.05 -2.40 -13.21
C THR A 26 -0.08 -1.76 -11.83
N ALA A 27 -0.57 -2.55 -10.87
CA ALA A 27 -0.64 -2.32 -9.42
C ALA A 27 -1.68 -1.30 -8.90
N THR A 28 -2.70 -1.82 -8.20
CA THR A 28 -3.32 -1.12 -7.08
C THR A 28 -2.33 -1.05 -5.93
N ALA A 29 -1.40 -0.10 -6.01
CA ALA A 29 -0.75 0.53 -4.87
C ALA A 29 -0.82 2.04 -5.15
N SER A 30 -1.50 2.79 -4.28
CA SER A 30 -1.64 4.26 -4.30
C SER A 30 -0.55 4.96 -5.15
N THR A 31 -0.91 5.45 -6.34
CA THR A 31 -0.03 6.21 -7.25
C THR A 31 0.37 7.59 -6.72
N THR A 32 0.17 7.84 -5.42
CA THR A 32 0.95 8.85 -4.72
C THR A 32 2.24 8.18 -4.25
N SER A 33 3.37 8.48 -4.89
CA SER A 33 4.72 8.05 -4.45
C SER A 33 5.01 8.39 -2.98
N CYS A 34 4.19 9.25 -2.38
CA CYS A 34 4.26 9.64 -0.98
C CYS A 34 2.96 9.31 -0.24
N PRO A 35 3.02 9.00 1.06
CA PRO A 35 1.85 8.72 1.88
C PRO A 35 1.04 9.99 2.18
N LYS A 36 -0.14 9.82 2.77
CA LYS A 36 -1.00 10.93 3.21
C LYS A 36 -0.36 11.75 4.34
N ALA A 37 -0.85 12.97 4.53
CA ALA A 37 -0.32 13.91 5.50
C ALA A 37 -0.49 13.45 6.96
N CYS A 38 0.52 13.72 7.80
CA CYS A 38 0.53 13.43 9.24
C CYS A 38 -0.56 14.18 10.02
N SER A 39 -1.13 15.24 9.46
CA SER A 39 -2.24 16.00 10.08
C SER A 39 -3.52 15.18 10.25
N LEU A 40 -3.67 14.07 9.51
CA LEU A 40 -4.83 13.19 9.59
C LEU A 40 -4.84 12.34 10.87
N SER A 41 -3.68 12.03 11.45
CA SER A 41 -3.60 11.32 12.72
C SER A 41 -2.26 11.50 13.42
N THR A 42 -2.28 11.71 14.73
CA THR A 42 -1.08 11.68 15.57
C THR A 42 -0.64 10.26 15.91
N ASN A 43 -1.49 9.24 15.70
CA ASN A 43 -1.15 7.84 15.93
C ASN A 43 -0.49 7.25 14.67
N PRO A 44 0.80 6.85 14.72
CA PRO A 44 1.49 6.26 13.59
C PRO A 44 0.89 4.99 13.03
N PHE A 45 0.25 4.15 13.85
CA PHE A 45 -0.44 2.94 13.37
C PHE A 45 -1.68 3.25 12.51
N LYS A 46 -2.02 4.53 12.33
CA LYS A 46 -3.03 4.99 11.37
C LYS A 46 -2.42 5.61 10.11
N TRP A 47 -1.10 5.68 10.00
CA TRP A 47 -0.40 6.10 8.80
C TRP A 47 -0.33 4.95 7.78
N ILE A 48 0.09 5.25 6.55
CA ILE A 48 0.19 4.23 5.50
C ILE A 48 1.45 3.41 5.76
N PRO A 49 1.37 2.07 5.89
CA PRO A 49 2.55 1.23 6.04
C PRO A 49 3.25 1.04 4.68
N TYR A 50 4.57 1.06 4.70
CA TYR A 50 5.44 0.65 3.61
C TYR A 50 6.17 -0.64 4.00
N HIS A 51 6.26 -1.57 3.06
CA HIS A 51 6.79 -2.92 3.31
C HIS A 51 8.27 -3.10 2.96
N SER A 52 8.96 -2.00 2.64
CA SER A 52 10.41 -2.00 2.35
C SER A 52 11.03 -0.62 2.50
N VAL A 53 12.33 -0.57 2.82
CA VAL A 53 13.11 0.68 2.84
C VAL A 53 13.20 1.31 1.44
N SER A 54 13.22 0.49 0.38
CA SER A 54 13.24 0.99 -1.00
C SER A 54 11.95 1.76 -1.34
N ARG A 55 10.78 1.31 -0.86
CA ARG A 55 9.51 2.03 -1.04
C ARG A 55 9.54 3.38 -0.34
N VAL A 56 10.11 3.49 0.86
CA VAL A 56 10.32 4.78 1.56
C VAL A 56 11.12 5.75 0.71
N ALA A 57 12.20 5.29 0.09
CA ALA A 57 13.08 6.13 -0.73
C ALA A 57 12.42 6.66 -2.03
N THR A 58 11.28 6.10 -2.46
CA THR A 58 10.55 6.58 -3.65
C THR A 58 9.78 7.87 -3.41
N CYS A 59 9.50 8.22 -2.15
CA CYS A 59 8.81 9.46 -1.82
C CYS A 59 9.78 10.65 -1.82
N SER A 60 9.49 11.66 -2.65
CA SER A 60 10.29 12.89 -2.73
C SER A 60 9.95 13.93 -1.65
N GLN A 61 8.90 13.71 -0.85
CA GLN A 61 8.47 14.62 0.22
C GLN A 61 9.06 14.21 1.58
N PRO A 62 9.23 15.16 2.52
CA PRO A 62 9.64 14.83 3.88
C PRO A 62 8.56 14.05 4.63
N MET A 63 8.97 12.96 5.27
CA MET A 63 8.10 12.04 6.00
C MET A 63 8.54 11.85 7.45
N LEU A 64 7.58 11.51 8.29
CA LEU A 64 7.82 10.88 9.59
C LEU A 64 7.61 9.37 9.47
N LEU A 65 8.44 8.60 10.16
CA LEU A 65 8.44 7.13 10.09
C LEU A 65 8.38 6.53 11.50
N ASP A 66 7.59 5.46 11.66
CA ASP A 66 7.49 4.65 12.87
C ASP A 66 7.45 3.16 12.51
N PHE A 67 8.17 2.33 13.25
CA PHE A 67 8.32 0.89 12.98
C PHE A 67 8.90 0.17 14.20
N ALA A 68 8.83 -1.17 14.20
CA ALA A 68 9.42 -2.01 15.25
C ALA A 68 10.94 -1.76 15.36
N LEU A 69 11.38 -1.18 16.48
CA LEU A 69 12.77 -0.77 16.67
C LEU A 69 13.75 -1.95 16.70
N TYR A 70 13.29 -3.10 17.19
CA TYR A 70 14.14 -4.27 17.40
C TYR A 70 14.21 -5.22 16.20
N ASN A 71 13.39 -5.01 15.17
CA ASN A 71 13.40 -5.79 13.92
C ASN A 71 14.34 -5.10 12.91
N PRO A 72 15.49 -5.71 12.56
CA PRO A 72 16.49 -5.08 11.71
C PRO A 72 15.96 -4.80 10.29
N LEU A 73 15.97 -3.53 9.85
CA LEU A 73 15.56 -3.16 8.49
C LEU A 73 16.54 -3.60 7.38
N ASN A 74 17.67 -4.20 7.74
CA ASN A 74 18.71 -4.70 6.82
C ASN A 74 18.89 -6.22 6.86
N ASP A 75 17.94 -6.95 7.45
CA ASP A 75 17.90 -8.42 7.44
C ASP A 75 16.85 -8.91 6.45
N SER A 76 17.27 -9.70 5.46
CA SER A 76 16.36 -10.28 4.46
C SER A 76 15.41 -11.32 5.06
N GLN A 77 15.64 -11.77 6.30
CA GLN A 77 14.77 -12.71 6.99
C GLN A 77 13.66 -12.05 7.78
N THR A 78 13.63 -10.71 7.86
CA THR A 78 12.66 -9.96 8.66
C THR A 78 11.71 -9.16 7.78
N HIS A 79 10.45 -9.14 8.17
CA HIS A 79 9.45 -8.32 7.49
C HIS A 79 9.52 -6.89 7.99
N SER A 80 9.46 -5.95 7.06
CA SER A 80 9.43 -4.53 7.36
C SER A 80 8.00 -4.01 7.30
N THR A 81 7.53 -3.40 8.38
CA THR A 81 6.31 -2.58 8.39
C THR A 81 6.67 -1.18 8.86
N ILE A 82 6.78 -0.24 7.91
CA ILE A 82 7.21 1.14 8.16
C ILE A 82 6.01 2.07 7.99
N TYR A 83 5.41 2.50 9.08
CA TYR A 83 4.32 3.47 9.08
C TYR A 83 4.86 4.85 8.69
N ALA A 84 4.34 5.43 7.60
CA ALA A 84 4.85 6.66 7.04
C ALA A 84 3.73 7.68 6.75
N CYS A 85 4.00 8.95 7.02
CA CYS A 85 3.14 10.06 6.65
C CYS A 85 3.95 11.26 6.17
N THR A 86 3.38 12.08 5.28
CA THR A 86 4.02 13.29 4.77
C THR A 86 3.77 14.49 5.66
N THR A 87 4.73 15.40 5.69
CA THR A 87 4.70 16.59 6.54
C THR A 87 4.45 17.88 5.74
N GLU A 88 4.29 17.78 4.42
CA GLU A 88 3.92 18.91 3.56
C GLU A 88 2.40 19.02 3.41
N GLU A 89 1.90 20.26 3.38
CA GLU A 89 0.48 20.52 3.13
C GLU A 89 0.13 20.24 1.67
N GLU A 90 -0.91 19.45 1.42
CA GLU A 90 -1.71 19.64 0.21
C GLU A 90 -2.41 21.00 0.32
N ASP A 91 -1.74 22.03 -0.21
CA ASP A 91 -2.23 23.34 -0.67
C ASP A 91 -3.65 23.74 -0.22
N THR A 92 -3.90 23.80 1.09
CA THR A 92 -5.12 24.36 1.67
C THR A 92 -4.78 25.00 3.01
N SER A 93 -5.01 26.32 3.09
CA SER A 93 -4.74 27.18 4.23
C SER A 93 -5.24 26.59 5.57
N THR A 94 -4.34 26.02 6.39
CA THR A 94 -4.25 26.13 7.88
C THR A 94 -3.28 25.08 8.47
N SER A 95 -2.00 25.44 8.63
CA SER A 95 -0.99 24.56 9.25
C SER A 95 -0.99 24.67 10.76
N SER A 96 -1.43 23.61 11.40
CA SER A 96 -0.73 23.08 12.56
C SER A 96 -0.96 21.58 12.57
N VAL A 97 0.11 20.77 12.66
CA VAL A 97 0.01 19.42 13.26
C VAL A 97 -0.95 19.56 14.43
N ALA A 98 -2.05 18.79 14.43
CA ALA A 98 -3.16 18.99 15.34
C ALA A 98 -2.63 19.05 16.77
N LYS A 99 -2.47 20.27 17.31
CA LYS A 99 -2.00 20.46 18.67
C LYS A 99 -3.04 19.81 19.56
N ARG A 100 -2.72 18.70 20.20
CA ARG A 100 -3.43 18.33 21.41
C ARG A 100 -3.34 19.53 22.34
N ALA A 101 -4.48 19.98 22.86
CA ALA A 101 -4.46 20.92 23.96
C ALA A 101 -3.67 20.24 25.08
N VAL A 102 -2.47 20.77 25.35
CA VAL A 102 -1.64 20.32 26.46
C VAL A 102 -2.49 20.47 27.71
N VAL A 103 -3.00 19.36 28.23
CA VAL A 103 -3.51 19.33 29.59
C VAL A 103 -2.25 19.51 30.43
N ALA A 104 -2.05 20.71 30.97
CA ALA A 104 -0.98 20.97 31.90
C ALA A 104 -1.15 20.03 33.09
N VAL A 105 -0.46 18.89 33.03
CA VAL A 105 -0.26 18.04 34.20
C VAL A 105 0.62 18.86 35.11
N ASN A 106 0.13 19.14 36.32
CA ASN A 106 0.90 19.77 37.39
C ASN A 106 2.02 18.80 37.84
N SER A 107 3.02 18.59 36.99
CA SER A 107 4.25 17.90 37.35
C SER A 107 5.26 18.95 37.80
N THR A 108 5.92 18.67 38.92
CA THR A 108 7.06 19.47 39.38
C THR A 108 8.24 19.11 38.47
N SER A 109 8.46 19.87 37.40
CA SER A 109 9.61 19.66 36.52
C SER A 109 10.87 20.20 37.18
N THR A 110 11.83 19.32 37.44
CA THR A 110 13.21 19.71 37.77
C THR A 110 14.01 19.81 36.48
N THR A 111 15.13 20.52 36.52
CA THR A 111 16.04 20.60 35.37
C THR A 111 17.38 19.96 35.72
N SER A 112 17.98 19.28 34.73
CA SER A 112 19.30 18.67 34.85
C SER A 112 20.22 19.23 33.77
N SER A 113 21.45 19.58 34.17
CA SER A 113 22.50 19.96 33.22
C SER A 113 23.10 18.69 32.63
N VAL A 114 23.11 18.60 31.31
CA VAL A 114 23.50 17.41 30.55
C VAL A 114 24.58 17.79 29.55
N ASN A 115 25.65 16.99 29.51
CA ASN A 115 26.75 17.15 28.55
C ASN A 115 26.48 16.25 27.35
N PHE A 116 26.71 16.78 26.16
CA PHE A 116 26.57 16.05 24.92
C PHE A 116 27.92 15.77 24.28
N GLU A 117 28.00 14.59 23.68
CA GLU A 117 29.07 14.16 22.80
C GLU A 117 28.60 14.31 21.36
N LEU A 118 29.44 14.89 20.50
CA LEU A 118 29.21 14.98 19.07
C LEU A 118 30.26 14.15 18.34
N GLY A 119 29.81 13.28 17.45
CA GLY A 119 30.72 12.53 16.58
C GLY A 119 30.17 12.35 15.18
N THR A 120 31.09 12.16 14.23
CA THR A 120 30.78 12.03 12.80
C THR A 120 31.51 10.87 12.16
N TRP A 121 30.95 10.35 11.06
CA TRP A 121 31.54 9.32 10.21
C TRP A 121 31.54 9.73 8.75
N GLY A 122 32.53 9.25 8.01
CA GLY A 122 32.69 9.44 6.58
C GLY A 122 33.10 10.86 6.18
N SER A 123 33.47 11.02 4.90
CA SER A 123 33.86 12.32 4.34
C SER A 123 33.04 12.63 3.07
N ALA A 124 32.17 13.64 3.18
CA ALA A 124 31.44 14.38 2.14
C ALA A 124 30.25 13.73 1.40
N VAL A 125 29.06 14.24 1.75
CA VAL A 125 28.04 14.72 0.78
C VAL A 125 27.98 16.25 0.95
N ASP A 126 27.72 17.04 -0.11
CA ASP A 126 27.47 18.48 0.05
C ASP A 126 26.31 18.65 1.04
N SER A 127 26.47 19.58 2.00
CA SER A 127 25.54 19.84 3.10
C SER A 127 24.08 19.79 2.64
N ALA A 128 23.31 18.85 3.16
CA ALA A 128 21.89 18.72 2.83
C ALA A 128 21.11 19.98 3.30
N ASP A 129 20.85 20.83 2.31
CA ASP A 129 19.66 21.58 1.91
C ASP A 129 18.48 21.81 2.89
N ASP A 130 17.61 22.76 2.53
CA ASP A 130 16.36 23.13 3.21
C ASP A 130 15.50 21.90 3.63
N GLN A 131 15.64 20.78 2.91
CA GLN A 131 14.96 19.51 3.18
C GLN A 131 15.36 18.83 4.51
N LEU A 132 16.65 18.87 4.91
CA LEU A 132 17.10 18.31 6.20
C LEU A 132 16.60 19.19 7.36
N GLN A 133 16.69 20.52 7.19
CA GLN A 133 16.19 21.48 8.17
C GLN A 133 14.68 21.34 8.38
N LYS A 134 13.94 21.09 7.30
CA LYS A 134 12.51 20.80 7.36
C LYS A 134 12.24 19.49 8.10
N ALA A 135 12.90 18.39 7.75
CA ALA A 135 12.72 17.11 8.43
C ALA A 135 13.03 17.18 9.94
N LEU A 136 14.10 17.89 10.34
CA LEU A 136 14.41 18.15 11.76
C LEU A 136 13.29 18.94 12.45
N THR A 137 12.72 19.93 11.77
CA THR A 137 11.64 20.76 12.29
C THR A 137 10.34 19.99 12.44
N ASP A 138 10.02 19.13 11.48
CA ASP A 138 8.81 18.31 11.50
C ASP A 138 8.89 17.22 12.57
N LEU A 139 10.06 16.58 12.72
CA LEU A 139 10.35 15.65 13.81
C LEU A 139 10.19 16.31 15.18
N GLU A 140 10.79 17.50 15.36
CA GLU A 140 10.65 18.32 16.57
C GLU A 140 9.18 18.64 16.86
N ALA A 141 8.43 19.10 15.87
CA ALA A 141 7.02 19.45 16.01
C ALA A 141 6.15 18.23 16.39
N TYR A 142 6.46 17.05 15.84
CA TYR A 142 5.75 15.83 16.15
C TYR A 142 5.98 15.39 17.60
N MET A 143 7.24 15.37 18.07
CA MET A 143 7.57 15.00 19.45
C MET A 143 6.98 15.95 20.51
N VAL A 144 6.69 17.19 20.13
CA VAL A 144 5.95 18.14 20.97
C VAL A 144 4.46 17.80 21.02
N SER A 145 3.91 17.17 19.97
CA SER A 145 2.50 16.81 19.87
C SER A 145 2.15 15.45 20.48
N ASP A 146 3.09 14.51 20.46
CA ASP A 146 2.98 13.17 21.04
C ASP A 146 4.07 12.96 22.10
N THR A 147 3.72 13.23 23.35
CA THR A 147 4.65 13.14 24.49
C THR A 147 4.77 11.73 25.08
N ASP A 148 4.01 10.76 24.55
CA ASP A 148 4.04 9.38 25.03
C ASP A 148 5.15 8.57 24.32
N ARG A 149 5.76 9.14 23.27
CA ARG A 149 6.83 8.51 22.49
C ARG A 149 8.22 8.91 22.94
N ASN A 150 9.09 7.91 22.96
CA ASN A 150 10.49 8.04 23.35
C ASN A 150 11.44 8.03 22.15
N PHE A 151 10.96 7.70 20.95
CA PHE A 151 11.76 7.78 19.72
C PHE A 151 10.86 8.02 18.51
N MET A 152 11.46 8.52 17.44
CA MET A 152 10.81 8.77 16.15
C MET A 152 11.87 8.92 15.07
N PHE A 153 11.49 8.62 13.82
CA PHE A 153 12.35 8.78 12.66
C PHE A 153 11.74 9.77 11.67
N ALA A 154 12.60 10.39 10.86
CA ALA A 154 12.19 11.22 9.74
C ALA A 154 13.06 10.90 8.52
N TYR A 155 12.48 11.04 7.33
CA TYR A 155 13.13 10.78 6.05
C TYR A 155 12.79 11.89 5.06
N SER A 156 13.78 12.45 4.37
CA SER A 156 13.58 13.54 3.41
C SER A 156 14.67 13.55 2.35
N GLY A 157 14.32 13.24 1.11
CA GLY A 157 15.27 13.09 0.01
C GLY A 157 16.24 11.93 0.27
N GLN A 158 17.45 12.24 0.76
CA GLN A 158 18.46 11.25 1.19
C GLN A 158 18.85 11.43 2.67
N ALA A 159 18.21 12.36 3.37
CA ALA A 159 18.46 12.58 4.79
C ALA A 159 17.56 11.67 5.63
N VAL A 160 18.16 10.95 6.57
CA VAL A 160 17.46 10.18 7.61
C VAL A 160 17.81 10.75 8.96
N ILE A 161 16.81 10.90 9.81
CA ILE A 161 16.97 11.38 11.19
C ILE A 161 16.35 10.36 12.13
N GLY A 162 17.06 10.03 13.22
CA GLY A 162 16.54 9.21 14.30
C GLY A 162 16.75 9.93 15.62
N LEU A 163 15.73 9.92 16.46
CA LEU A 163 15.73 10.58 17.76
C LEU A 163 15.36 9.57 18.84
N TYR A 164 16.09 9.58 19.96
CA TYR A 164 15.77 8.84 21.18
C TYR A 164 15.81 9.77 22.39
N ILE A 165 14.79 9.70 23.24
CA ILE A 165 14.65 10.44 24.48
C ILE A 165 14.28 9.45 25.58
N GLY A 166 15.16 9.26 26.54
CA GLY A 166 14.93 8.39 27.69
C GLY A 166 13.78 8.89 28.57
N GLY A 167 13.06 7.95 29.20
CA GLY A 167 11.81 8.21 29.92
C GLY A 167 11.89 9.14 31.14
N ARG A 168 13.07 9.64 31.51
CA ARG A 168 13.23 10.68 32.56
C ARG A 168 13.18 12.10 32.03
N TYR A 169 13.33 12.28 30.74
CA TYR A 169 13.34 13.60 30.11
C TYR A 169 11.97 13.90 29.52
N ASP A 170 11.58 15.16 29.59
CA ASP A 170 10.37 15.64 28.90
C ASP A 170 10.61 15.61 27.38
N PRO A 171 9.84 14.82 26.61
CA PRO A 171 10.09 14.64 25.18
C PRO A 171 10.00 15.95 24.39
N SER A 172 9.06 16.83 24.76
CA SER A 172 8.78 18.07 24.03
C SER A 172 9.95 19.06 24.09
N THR A 173 10.47 19.32 25.29
CA THR A 173 11.57 20.28 25.51
C THR A 173 12.93 19.69 25.12
N THR A 174 13.08 18.38 25.26
CA THR A 174 14.31 17.67 24.92
C THR A 174 14.47 17.58 23.40
N ALA A 175 13.42 17.24 22.64
CA ALA A 175 13.45 17.24 21.18
C ALA A 175 13.86 18.60 20.61
N ALA A 176 13.24 19.69 21.08
CA ALA A 176 13.58 21.05 20.67
C ALA A 176 15.04 21.42 20.97
N THR A 177 15.55 21.00 22.14
CA THR A 177 16.95 21.24 22.54
C THR A 177 17.92 20.50 21.63
N LEU A 178 17.68 19.21 21.36
CA LEU A 178 18.52 18.40 20.49
C LEU A 178 18.51 18.89 19.05
N ALA A 179 17.34 19.22 18.51
CA ALA A 179 17.23 19.79 17.18
C ALA A 179 18.00 21.11 17.09
N GLY A 180 17.92 21.99 18.10
CA GLY A 180 18.70 23.23 18.16
C GLY A 180 20.22 23.02 18.22
N LEU A 181 20.69 22.08 19.04
CA LEU A 181 22.10 21.72 19.11
C LEU A 181 22.59 21.14 17.79
N MET A 182 21.83 20.19 17.21
CA MET A 182 22.15 19.57 15.93
C MET A 182 22.24 20.61 14.80
N ARG A 183 21.27 21.54 14.70
CA ARG A 183 21.33 22.66 13.73
C ARG A 183 22.59 23.51 13.89
N SER A 184 23.03 23.73 15.13
CA SER A 184 24.24 24.48 15.42
C SER A 184 25.49 23.71 14.97
N SER A 185 25.56 22.41 15.26
CA SER A 185 26.64 21.50 14.85
C SER A 185 26.73 21.36 13.33
N LEU A 186 25.60 21.24 12.64
CA LEU A 186 25.54 21.21 11.17
C LEU A 186 26.15 22.46 10.52
N SER A 187 26.08 23.61 11.19
CA SER A 187 26.67 24.87 10.71
C SER A 187 28.17 25.02 10.98
N SER A 188 28.72 24.23 11.90
CA SER A 188 30.11 24.33 12.36
C SER A 188 31.01 23.19 11.87
N GLU A 189 30.45 22.00 11.70
CA GLU A 189 31.19 20.81 11.26
C GLU A 189 31.47 20.84 9.75
N GLY A 190 32.57 20.21 9.36
CA GLY A 190 32.97 20.06 7.95
C GLY A 190 32.13 19.01 7.20
N SER A 191 32.70 18.39 6.18
CA SER A 191 32.04 17.34 5.40
C SER A 191 31.93 16.01 6.17
N PHE A 192 30.71 15.52 6.41
CA PHE A 192 30.40 14.21 7.03
C PHE A 192 29.38 13.44 6.18
N ASN A 193 29.22 12.14 6.44
CA ASN A 193 28.11 11.33 5.91
C ASN A 193 27.05 11.05 6.98
N GLN A 194 27.52 10.69 8.18
CA GLN A 194 26.66 10.47 9.35
C GLN A 194 27.15 11.30 10.53
N MET A 195 26.21 11.72 11.38
CA MET A 195 26.46 12.50 12.59
C MET A 195 25.57 11.99 13.71
N ALA A 196 26.10 11.88 14.91
CA ALA A 196 25.30 11.60 16.10
C ALA A 196 25.67 12.56 17.23
N LEU A 197 24.63 13.10 17.85
CA LEU A 197 24.69 13.86 19.10
C LEU A 197 24.09 12.98 20.18
N GLN A 198 24.82 12.71 21.25
CA GLN A 198 24.33 11.84 22.32
C GLN A 198 24.66 12.37 23.71
N SER A 199 23.85 12.01 24.69
CA SER A 199 24.21 12.05 26.09
C SER A 199 23.98 10.68 26.71
N CYS A 200 25.06 10.12 27.23
CA CYS A 200 25.08 8.80 27.80
C CYS A 200 24.76 8.81 29.28
N GLY A 201 23.56 8.35 29.62
CA GLY A 201 23.15 8.04 30.98
C GLY A 201 23.59 6.64 31.43
N SER A 202 23.34 6.31 32.70
CA SER A 202 23.61 4.98 33.25
C SER A 202 22.55 3.94 32.88
N THR A 203 21.35 4.39 32.48
CA THR A 203 20.23 3.55 32.06
C THR A 203 19.52 4.22 30.89
N ALA A 204 18.72 3.46 30.12
CA ALA A 204 17.97 3.94 28.96
C ALA A 204 17.11 5.17 29.28
N ASN A 205 16.58 5.23 30.51
CA ASN A 205 15.82 6.36 31.04
C ASN A 205 16.60 7.69 31.04
N TYR A 206 17.93 7.64 31.12
CA TYR A 206 18.83 8.79 31.12
C TYR A 206 19.63 8.92 29.81
N MET A 207 19.30 8.12 28.78
CA MET A 207 19.92 8.24 27.46
C MET A 207 19.17 9.26 26.62
N VAL A 208 19.92 10.04 25.85
CA VAL A 208 19.35 10.96 24.86
C VAL A 208 20.23 10.93 23.62
N GLY A 209 19.64 10.85 22.44
CA GLY A 209 20.42 10.84 21.20
C GLY A 209 19.64 11.34 19.99
N LEU A 210 20.36 11.95 19.06
CA LEU A 210 19.86 12.34 17.74
C LEU A 210 20.93 12.01 16.71
N ALA A 211 20.56 11.19 15.72
CA ALA A 211 21.43 10.79 14.61
C ALA A 211 20.90 11.33 13.28
N ILE A 212 21.83 11.63 12.36
CA ILE A 212 21.56 12.00 10.98
C ILE A 212 22.42 11.14 10.06
N SER A 213 21.83 10.59 9.01
CA SER A 213 22.49 10.03 7.83
C SER A 213 22.12 10.88 6.61
N LEU A 214 23.08 11.14 5.73
CA LEU A 214 22.87 11.91 4.48
C LEU A 214 22.85 11.04 3.22
N ASP A 215 23.01 9.72 3.37
CA ASP A 215 23.04 8.72 2.30
C ASP A 215 21.78 7.84 2.24
N GLY A 216 20.76 8.14 3.03
CA GLY A 216 19.49 7.42 3.06
C GLY A 216 19.52 6.14 3.89
N ASP A 217 20.57 5.90 4.68
CA ASP A 217 20.77 4.65 5.44
C ASP A 217 19.90 4.59 6.70
N LEU A 218 18.61 4.32 6.50
CA LEU A 218 17.63 4.14 7.57
C LEU A 218 17.99 3.00 8.53
N PRO A 219 18.46 1.82 8.07
CA PRO A 219 18.92 0.76 8.98
C PRO A 219 20.07 1.20 9.90
N ALA A 220 21.05 1.97 9.41
CA ALA A 220 22.12 2.49 10.27
C ALA A 220 21.57 3.42 11.36
N VAL A 221 20.64 4.32 11.01
CA VAL A 221 20.01 5.22 11.98
C VAL A 221 19.14 4.46 12.99
N GLN A 222 18.41 3.42 12.56
CA GLN A 222 17.69 2.51 13.46
C GLN A 222 18.64 1.90 14.48
N GLN A 223 19.81 1.40 14.05
CA GLN A 223 20.78 0.77 14.95
C GLN A 223 21.32 1.75 15.99
N LEU A 224 21.49 3.04 15.66
CA LEU A 224 21.89 4.08 16.61
C LEU A 224 20.80 4.34 17.66
N VAL A 225 19.54 4.46 17.23
CA VAL A 225 18.39 4.62 18.13
C VAL A 225 18.23 3.41 19.06
N LYS A 226 18.36 2.20 18.51
CA LYS A 226 18.34 0.94 19.28
C LYS A 226 19.48 0.88 20.30
N THR A 227 20.68 1.33 19.92
CA THR A 227 21.82 1.38 20.85
C THR A 227 21.50 2.24 22.08
N TRP A 228 20.87 3.41 21.88
CA TRP A 228 20.45 4.26 22.99
C TRP A 228 19.30 3.66 23.82
N SER A 229 18.33 2.99 23.18
CA SER A 229 17.24 2.31 23.91
C SER A 229 17.75 1.15 24.78
N GLU A 230 18.86 0.54 24.38
CA GLU A 230 19.55 -0.51 25.12
C GLU A 230 20.55 0.04 26.16
N ALA A 231 20.54 1.35 26.45
CA ALA A 231 21.48 2.02 27.36
C ALA A 231 22.96 1.95 26.91
N GLY A 232 23.21 1.73 25.62
CA GLY A 232 24.52 1.75 25.01
C GLY A 232 24.92 3.13 24.52
N CYS A 233 26.20 3.47 24.68
CA CYS A 233 26.79 4.63 24.03
C CYS A 233 27.30 4.28 22.64
N VAL A 234 26.99 5.12 21.67
CA VAL A 234 27.57 5.01 20.34
C VAL A 234 29.06 5.37 20.42
N THR A 235 29.90 4.60 19.74
CA THR A 235 31.35 4.77 19.73
C THR A 235 31.90 4.59 18.31
N GLY A 236 33.21 4.80 18.12
CA GLY A 236 33.86 4.54 16.83
C GLY A 236 33.72 5.66 15.80
N PHE A 237 33.53 6.90 16.24
CA PHE A 237 33.50 8.09 15.38
C PHE A 237 34.84 8.32 14.67
N ASP A 238 34.80 8.79 13.42
CA ASP A 238 35.98 9.21 12.66
C ASP A 238 36.53 10.55 13.21
N SER A 239 35.61 11.47 13.50
CA SER A 239 35.88 12.71 14.23
C SER A 239 35.00 12.76 15.47
N PHE A 240 35.59 13.09 16.60
CA PHE A 240 34.93 13.14 17.90
C PHE A 240 35.34 14.43 18.60
N ASP A 241 34.37 15.31 18.87
CA ASP A 241 34.61 16.43 19.75
C ASP A 241 34.17 16.05 21.17
N SER A 242 35.17 15.77 22.01
CA SER A 242 34.96 15.51 23.43
C SER A 242 34.81 16.80 24.25
N ASN A 243 34.77 17.99 23.63
CA ASN A 243 34.66 19.24 24.37
C ASN A 243 33.37 19.27 25.18
N THR A 244 33.54 19.44 26.48
CA THR A 244 32.51 19.66 27.51
C THR A 244 31.66 20.92 27.32
N ASP A 245 31.78 21.63 26.19
CA ASP A 245 31.11 22.90 25.94
C ASP A 245 29.70 22.75 25.33
N LEU A 246 29.33 21.57 24.82
CA LEU A 246 27.95 21.25 24.42
C LEU A 246 27.13 20.81 25.64
N THR A 247 26.86 21.75 26.53
CA THR A 247 25.99 21.54 27.69
C THR A 247 24.58 22.09 27.42
N ALA A 248 23.54 21.33 27.72
CA ALA A 248 22.17 21.86 27.75
C ALA A 248 21.43 21.49 29.03
N THR A 249 20.38 22.26 29.33
CA THR A 249 19.52 22.02 30.49
C THR A 249 18.27 21.32 30.01
N LEU A 250 18.10 20.05 30.40
CA LEU A 250 16.91 19.26 30.07
C LEU A 250 15.92 19.27 31.22
N ALA A 251 14.63 19.37 30.89
CA ALA A 251 13.57 19.17 31.87
C ALA A 251 13.44 17.67 32.16
N THR A 252 13.45 17.33 33.44
CA THR A 252 13.22 15.97 33.91
C THR A 252 11.83 15.84 34.49
N VAL A 253 11.13 14.78 34.12
CA VAL A 253 9.85 14.40 34.72
C VAL A 253 10.11 13.61 36.00
N ALA A 254 9.41 13.96 37.07
CA ALA A 254 9.43 13.19 38.30
C ALA A 254 9.00 11.74 38.00
N PRO A 255 9.53 10.72 38.72
CA PRO A 255 9.00 9.38 38.60
C PRO A 255 7.49 9.42 38.75
N LEU A 256 6.77 8.85 37.77
CA LEU A 256 5.47 8.30 38.08
C LEU A 256 5.76 7.25 39.15
N ARG A 257 5.64 7.63 40.44
CA ARG A 257 5.37 6.63 41.47
C ARG A 257 4.17 5.89 40.92
N SER A 258 4.35 4.62 40.53
CA SER A 258 3.23 3.80 40.11
C SER A 258 2.23 3.87 41.27
N ASN A 259 1.17 4.65 41.09
CA ASN A 259 0.05 4.59 42.00
C ASN A 259 -0.38 3.13 41.92
N SER A 260 -0.26 2.45 43.06
CA SER A 260 -0.92 1.19 43.31
C SER A 260 -2.25 1.21 42.57
N ALA A 261 -2.38 0.36 41.55
CA ALA A 261 -3.68 0.08 41.00
C ALA A 261 -4.55 -0.28 42.22
N THR A 262 -5.58 0.51 42.47
CA THR A 262 -6.52 0.28 43.56
C THR A 262 -7.32 -0.97 43.25
N LEU A 263 -6.70 -2.13 43.48
CA LEU A 263 -7.36 -3.39 43.74
C LEU A 263 -7.20 -3.62 45.24
N ALA A 264 -8.22 -3.23 45.98
CA ALA A 264 -8.33 -3.60 47.38
C ALA A 264 -8.48 -5.13 47.50
N ALA A 265 -7.36 -5.86 47.65
CA ALA A 265 -7.34 -7.21 48.21
C ALA A 265 -5.92 -7.67 48.61
N ARG A 266 -5.72 -7.78 49.94
CA ARG A 266 -4.69 -8.53 50.71
C ARG A 266 -3.24 -8.03 50.75
N ASP A 267 -2.81 -7.80 51.99
CA ASP A 267 -1.54 -7.28 52.53
C ASP A 267 -0.29 -8.19 52.30
N ASP A 268 -0.25 -9.01 51.25
CA ASP A 268 0.82 -10.02 51.04
C ASP A 268 1.75 -9.73 49.84
N THR A 269 1.49 -8.71 49.02
CA THR A 269 2.32 -8.37 47.82
C THR A 269 3.19 -7.13 48.03
N CYS A 270 4.37 -7.10 47.39
CA CYS A 270 5.30 -5.98 47.49
C CYS A 270 4.92 -4.81 46.55
N SER A 271 5.32 -3.58 46.90
CA SER A 271 5.44 -2.51 45.90
C SER A 271 6.59 -2.84 44.94
N THR A 272 6.47 -2.46 43.68
CA THR A 272 7.44 -2.85 42.64
C THR A 272 8.03 -1.66 41.90
N VAL A 273 9.19 -1.90 41.29
CA VAL A 273 9.76 -1.08 40.22
C VAL A 273 10.07 -1.99 39.03
N GLN A 274 9.97 -1.45 37.83
CA GLN A 274 10.26 -2.16 36.60
C GLN A 274 11.69 -1.90 36.14
N VAL A 275 12.41 -2.95 35.76
CA VAL A 275 13.77 -2.90 35.24
C VAL A 275 13.76 -2.26 33.86
N VAL A 276 14.61 -1.25 33.65
CA VAL A 276 14.91 -0.69 32.32
C VAL A 276 16.33 -1.05 31.88
N SER A 277 16.65 -0.88 30.59
CA SER A 277 18.00 -1.22 30.13
C SER A 277 19.07 -0.41 30.87
N GLY A 278 20.18 -1.07 31.21
CA GLY A 278 21.30 -0.52 32.00
C GLY A 278 21.08 -0.56 33.52
N ASP A 279 19.92 -1.00 34.01
CA ASP A 279 19.70 -1.12 35.46
C ASP A 279 20.65 -2.14 36.10
N SER A 280 21.10 -1.77 37.30
CA SER A 280 21.78 -2.66 38.23
C SER A 280 20.99 -2.69 39.53
N CYS A 281 21.23 -3.68 40.39
CA CYS A 281 20.63 -3.66 41.73
C CYS A 281 20.94 -2.36 42.50
N THR A 282 22.08 -1.71 42.24
CA THR A 282 22.40 -0.41 42.85
C THR A 282 21.49 0.72 42.35
N SER A 283 21.19 0.78 41.05
CA SER A 283 20.26 1.79 40.51
C SER A 283 18.84 1.51 40.99
N LEU A 284 18.41 0.25 41.01
CA LEU A 284 17.09 -0.16 41.50
C LEU A 284 16.89 0.13 42.99
N VAL A 285 17.91 -0.07 43.83
CA VAL A 285 17.90 0.33 45.25
C VAL A 285 17.64 1.83 45.39
N THR A 286 18.32 2.63 44.56
CA THR A 286 18.16 4.09 44.54
C THR A 286 16.76 4.48 44.08
N GLU A 287 16.25 3.81 43.05
CA GLU A 287 14.92 4.03 42.50
C GLU A 287 13.81 3.67 43.49
N CYS A 288 13.93 2.53 44.17
CA CYS A 288 13.02 2.14 45.25
C CYS A 288 13.08 3.07 46.46
N GLY A 289 14.16 3.83 46.63
CA GLY A 289 14.39 4.69 47.80
C GLY A 289 14.57 3.92 49.11
N ILE A 290 15.12 2.70 49.03
CA ILE A 290 15.36 1.80 50.18
C ILE A 290 16.87 1.55 50.38
N THR A 291 17.25 0.84 51.45
CA THR A 291 18.64 0.41 51.64
C THR A 291 18.95 -0.84 50.83
N SER A 292 20.23 -1.05 50.51
CA SER A 292 20.67 -2.26 49.82
C SER A 292 20.31 -3.55 50.57
N THR A 293 20.34 -3.54 51.91
CA THR A 293 19.94 -4.69 52.73
C THR A 293 18.46 -5.01 52.53
N GLU A 294 17.58 -4.00 52.63
CA GLU A 294 16.14 -4.18 52.42
C GLU A 294 15.83 -4.73 51.03
N PHE A 295 16.50 -4.21 49.99
CA PHE A 295 16.30 -4.70 48.62
C PHE A 295 16.61 -6.19 48.46
N TYR A 296 17.73 -6.67 49.02
CA TYR A 296 18.09 -8.09 48.96
C TYR A 296 17.24 -8.98 49.88
N ASP A 297 16.70 -8.42 50.97
CA ASP A 297 15.74 -9.13 51.82
C ASP A 297 14.40 -9.33 51.10
N TYR A 298 13.96 -8.35 50.30
CA TYR A 298 12.72 -8.44 49.52
C TYR A 298 12.88 -9.29 48.26
N ASN A 299 14.07 -9.33 47.67
CA ASN A 299 14.34 -10.05 46.44
C ASN A 299 15.42 -11.13 46.65
N THR A 300 14.96 -12.31 47.12
CA THR A 300 15.84 -13.36 47.65
C THR A 300 16.58 -14.22 46.62
N ALA A 301 16.26 -14.07 45.32
CA ALA A 301 16.94 -14.79 44.24
C ALA A 301 18.42 -14.38 44.17
N SER A 302 19.32 -15.34 44.38
CA SER A 302 20.77 -15.08 44.51
C SER A 302 21.45 -14.60 43.23
N ASP A 303 20.82 -14.86 42.09
CA ASP A 303 21.28 -14.51 40.74
C ASP A 303 20.58 -13.28 40.14
N LEU A 304 19.60 -12.69 40.84
CA LEU A 304 18.77 -11.58 40.36
C LEU A 304 19.59 -10.49 39.66
N CYS A 305 20.64 -9.99 40.32
CA CYS A 305 21.42 -8.85 39.79
C CYS A 305 22.25 -9.19 38.56
N SER A 306 22.46 -10.47 38.26
CA SER A 306 23.14 -10.95 37.05
C SER A 306 22.17 -11.37 35.94
N THR A 307 20.88 -11.44 36.23
CA THR A 307 19.83 -11.93 35.31
C THR A 307 18.68 -10.94 35.17
N LEU A 308 18.87 -9.67 35.52
CA LEU A 308 17.85 -8.63 35.35
C LEU A 308 17.43 -8.57 33.87
N ALA A 309 16.14 -8.79 33.62
CA ALA A 309 15.55 -8.65 32.29
C ALA A 309 14.80 -7.31 32.18
N VAL A 310 14.94 -6.61 31.06
CA VAL A 310 14.17 -5.37 30.80
C VAL A 310 12.68 -5.70 30.81
N GLY A 311 11.90 -4.89 31.53
CA GLY A 311 10.47 -5.13 31.76
C GLY A 311 10.16 -5.97 33.01
N GLN A 312 11.14 -6.64 33.62
CA GLN A 312 10.95 -7.42 34.85
C GLN A 312 10.57 -6.50 36.03
N TYR A 313 9.65 -6.95 36.88
CA TYR A 313 9.39 -6.28 38.15
C TYR A 313 10.29 -6.82 39.28
N VAL A 314 10.75 -5.92 40.15
CA VAL A 314 11.43 -6.25 41.41
C VAL A 314 10.76 -5.55 42.59
N CYS A 315 10.83 -6.15 43.77
CA CYS A 315 10.19 -5.64 44.98
C CYS A 315 10.96 -4.47 45.62
N CYS A 316 10.24 -3.41 45.94
CA CYS A 316 10.70 -2.25 46.75
C CYS A 316 10.15 -2.28 48.19
N SER A 317 9.29 -3.23 48.55
CA SER A 317 8.82 -3.47 49.93
C SER A 317 8.76 -4.97 50.23
N SER A 318 8.52 -5.33 51.50
CA SER A 318 8.24 -6.71 51.86
C SER A 318 6.94 -7.21 51.22
N GLY A 319 6.91 -8.49 50.85
CA GLY A 319 5.76 -9.17 50.23
C GLY A 319 6.20 -10.01 49.04
N ASP A 320 5.28 -10.78 48.48
CA ASP A 320 5.52 -11.55 47.27
C ASP A 320 5.43 -10.63 46.03
N LEU A 321 6.20 -10.94 44.98
CA LEU A 321 6.10 -10.23 43.70
C LEU A 321 4.69 -10.48 43.11
N PRO A 322 3.95 -9.43 42.70
CA PRO A 322 2.65 -9.62 42.06
C PRO A 322 2.77 -10.45 40.78
N ASP A 323 1.79 -11.30 40.55
CA ASP A 323 1.61 -12.00 39.27
C ASP A 323 0.87 -11.06 38.29
N TYR A 324 1.58 -10.66 37.24
CA TYR A 324 1.05 -9.78 36.20
C TYR A 324 0.52 -10.55 34.97
N SER A 325 0.43 -11.89 35.03
CA SER A 325 -0.03 -12.72 33.92
C SER A 325 -1.47 -12.38 33.51
N PRO A 326 -1.69 -11.90 32.27
CA PRO A 326 -3.02 -11.59 31.80
C PRO A 326 -3.89 -12.84 31.73
N GLN A 327 -5.19 -12.67 31.97
CA GLN A 327 -6.17 -13.74 31.89
C GLN A 327 -7.02 -13.58 30.63
N PRO A 328 -7.45 -14.69 29.98
CA PRO A 328 -8.35 -14.61 28.85
C PRO A 328 -9.65 -13.89 29.21
N TYR A 329 -10.26 -13.28 28.21
CA TYR A 329 -11.57 -12.67 28.34
C TYR A 329 -12.64 -13.75 28.54
N SER A 330 -13.74 -13.37 29.18
CA SER A 330 -14.84 -14.29 29.53
C SER A 330 -15.55 -14.93 28.32
N ASN A 331 -15.37 -14.37 27.13
CA ASN A 331 -15.88 -14.87 25.85
C ASN A 331 -15.00 -15.96 25.23
N GLY A 332 -13.86 -16.30 25.84
CA GLY A 332 -12.92 -17.32 25.35
C GLY A 332 -11.74 -16.76 24.52
N THR A 333 -11.78 -15.49 24.13
CA THR A 333 -10.64 -14.87 23.42
C THR A 333 -9.50 -14.59 24.38
N CYS A 334 -8.26 -14.72 23.90
CA CYS A 334 -7.08 -14.37 24.67
C CYS A 334 -7.10 -12.89 25.07
N TYR A 335 -6.40 -12.54 26.15
CA TYR A 335 -6.03 -11.17 26.43
C TYR A 335 -5.25 -10.58 25.25
N THR A 336 -5.80 -9.52 24.66
CA THR A 336 -5.25 -8.88 23.47
C THR A 336 -4.30 -7.75 23.87
N TYR A 337 -3.12 -7.76 23.26
CA TYR A 337 -2.12 -6.70 23.39
C TYR A 337 -1.80 -6.13 22.00
N LEU A 338 -1.81 -4.80 21.89
CA LEU A 338 -1.36 -4.10 20.68
C LEU A 338 0.15 -3.87 20.82
N VAL A 339 0.93 -4.40 19.90
CA VAL A 339 2.39 -4.27 19.93
C VAL A 339 2.80 -2.83 19.64
N GLU A 340 3.61 -2.25 20.53
CA GLU A 340 4.16 -0.90 20.38
C GLU A 340 5.52 -0.94 19.66
N SER A 341 5.90 0.15 19.01
CA SER A 341 7.12 0.22 18.17
C SER A 341 8.42 -0.04 18.94
N GLY A 342 8.42 0.19 20.27
CA GLY A 342 9.55 -0.06 21.15
C GLY A 342 9.54 -1.43 21.83
N ASP A 343 8.59 -2.31 21.48
CA ASP A 343 8.48 -3.61 22.11
C ASP A 343 9.44 -4.64 21.52
N SER A 344 9.73 -5.64 22.34
CA SER A 344 10.25 -6.94 21.94
C SER A 344 9.47 -8.01 22.69
N CYS A 345 9.44 -9.25 22.19
CA CYS A 345 8.81 -10.33 22.96
C CYS A 345 9.41 -10.48 24.36
N SER A 346 10.73 -10.27 24.50
CA SER A 346 11.39 -10.39 25.80
C SER A 346 10.89 -9.37 26.82
N THR A 347 10.68 -8.11 26.39
CA THR A 347 10.19 -7.04 27.26
C THR A 347 8.71 -7.19 27.56
N ILE A 348 7.90 -7.57 26.56
CA ILE A 348 6.49 -7.88 26.75
C ILE A 348 6.33 -9.03 27.75
N ALA A 349 7.08 -10.12 27.56
CA ALA A 349 7.01 -11.31 28.41
C ALA A 349 7.36 -10.96 29.87
N ALA A 350 8.50 -10.30 30.10
CA ALA A 350 8.94 -9.91 31.43
C ALA A 350 7.95 -8.96 32.14
N SER A 351 7.36 -8.02 31.38
CA SER A 351 6.36 -7.07 31.90
C SER A 351 5.03 -7.72 32.26
N ASN A 352 4.75 -8.91 31.73
CA ASN A 352 3.48 -9.60 31.92
C ASN A 352 3.65 -10.91 32.71
N SER A 353 4.79 -11.12 33.38
CA SER A 353 5.06 -12.39 34.09
C SER A 353 4.94 -13.64 33.21
N LEU A 354 5.31 -13.51 31.93
CA LEU A 354 5.33 -14.57 30.92
C LEU A 354 6.77 -14.89 30.50
N THR A 355 6.93 -15.97 29.75
CA THR A 355 8.13 -16.27 28.97
C THR A 355 7.93 -15.95 27.49
N VAL A 356 9.02 -15.85 26.72
CA VAL A 356 8.94 -15.72 25.25
C VAL A 356 8.22 -16.93 24.65
N ASP A 357 8.52 -18.14 25.14
CA ASP A 357 7.85 -19.38 24.73
C ASP A 357 6.32 -19.34 24.97
N ASP A 358 5.87 -18.69 26.06
CA ASP A 358 4.44 -18.50 26.31
C ASP A 358 3.81 -17.66 25.19
N ILE A 359 4.42 -16.52 24.86
CA ILE A 359 3.96 -15.62 23.79
C ILE A 359 3.92 -16.36 22.45
N ASP A 360 4.99 -17.06 22.06
CA ASP A 360 5.02 -17.84 20.82
C ASP A 360 3.89 -18.90 20.80
N SER A 361 3.67 -19.60 21.93
CA SER A 361 2.64 -20.64 22.00
C SER A 361 1.22 -20.07 21.88
N PHE A 362 0.98 -18.86 22.40
CA PHE A 362 -0.33 -18.22 22.36
C PHE A 362 -0.68 -17.67 20.98
N ASN A 363 0.32 -17.45 20.11
CA ASN A 363 0.15 -16.71 18.86
C ASN A 363 0.30 -17.54 17.58
N ASN A 364 0.47 -18.86 17.68
CA ASN A 364 0.58 -19.74 16.51
C ASN A 364 -0.60 -19.69 15.52
N HIS A 365 -1.77 -19.16 15.92
CA HIS A 365 -2.92 -18.92 15.04
C HIS A 365 -3.34 -17.44 14.99
N THR A 366 -2.50 -16.54 15.50
CA THR A 366 -2.77 -15.10 15.46
C THR A 366 -2.46 -14.56 14.08
N TRP A 367 -3.39 -13.80 13.50
CA TRP A 367 -3.22 -13.19 12.19
C TRP A 367 -2.01 -12.25 12.15
N GLY A 368 -1.10 -12.45 11.21
CA GLY A 368 0.12 -11.63 11.06
C GLY A 368 1.30 -12.07 11.92
N TRP A 369 1.16 -13.12 12.76
CA TRP A 369 2.20 -13.52 13.70
C TRP A 369 3.42 -14.12 13.01
N LEU A 370 4.51 -13.35 12.94
CA LEU A 370 5.79 -13.78 12.34
C LEU A 370 6.78 -14.37 13.35
N GLY A 371 6.41 -14.43 14.62
CA GLY A 371 7.23 -14.99 15.70
C GLY A 371 8.06 -13.93 16.42
N CYS A 372 8.60 -14.30 17.57
CA CYS A 372 9.29 -13.35 18.44
C CYS A 372 10.61 -12.77 17.91
N ASP A 373 11.21 -13.40 16.90
CA ASP A 373 12.38 -12.86 16.19
C ASP A 373 11.98 -11.83 15.12
N ASP A 374 10.69 -11.72 14.78
CA ASP A 374 10.16 -10.83 13.75
C ASP A 374 8.82 -10.16 14.17
N LEU A 375 8.74 -9.75 15.44
CA LEU A 375 7.57 -9.11 16.06
C LEU A 375 7.19 -7.78 15.36
N GLN A 376 5.95 -7.61 14.90
CA GLN A 376 5.55 -6.42 14.14
C GLN A 376 4.86 -5.39 15.03
N ALA A 377 5.23 -4.11 14.89
CA ALA A 377 4.53 -3.02 15.58
C ALA A 377 3.13 -2.80 14.97
N GLY A 378 2.14 -2.47 15.80
CA GLY A 378 0.77 -2.21 15.37
C GLY A 378 -0.09 -3.47 15.15
N GLU A 379 0.42 -4.66 15.44
CA GLU A 379 -0.34 -5.92 15.38
C GLU A 379 -1.01 -6.26 16.72
N ASN A 380 -2.11 -7.02 16.69
CA ASN A 380 -2.78 -7.53 17.89
C ASN A 380 -2.27 -8.94 18.20
N ILE A 381 -1.68 -9.15 19.37
CA ILE A 381 -1.21 -10.47 19.84
C ILE A 381 -1.93 -10.94 21.10
N CYS A 382 -1.81 -12.23 21.39
CA CYS A 382 -2.24 -12.88 22.61
C CYS A 382 -1.16 -12.88 23.69
N LEU A 383 -1.51 -12.44 24.89
CA LEU A 383 -0.68 -12.59 26.11
C LEU A 383 -1.28 -13.57 27.14
N SER A 384 -2.18 -14.43 26.68
CA SER A 384 -2.74 -15.52 27.49
C SER A 384 -3.26 -16.60 26.55
N SER A 385 -3.56 -17.78 27.07
CA SER A 385 -4.29 -18.81 26.30
C SER A 385 -5.67 -18.30 25.89
N GLY A 386 -6.17 -18.70 24.73
CA GLY A 386 -7.53 -18.41 24.27
C GLY A 386 -7.57 -18.31 22.76
N ASP A 387 -8.75 -18.00 22.23
CA ASP A 387 -8.89 -17.75 20.79
C ASP A 387 -8.20 -16.43 20.41
N PRO A 388 -7.48 -16.37 19.27
CA PRO A 388 -6.83 -15.15 18.78
C PRO A 388 -7.77 -13.97 18.59
N PRO A 389 -7.26 -12.73 18.73
CA PRO A 389 -8.04 -11.54 18.48
C PRO A 389 -8.26 -11.34 16.97
N PHE A 390 -9.31 -10.59 16.63
CA PHE A 390 -9.43 -10.05 15.28
C PHE A 390 -8.27 -9.08 15.01
N PRO A 391 -7.64 -9.11 13.82
CA PRO A 391 -6.44 -8.33 13.55
C PRO A 391 -6.70 -6.82 13.63
N ALA A 392 -5.65 -6.07 13.96
CA ALA A 392 -5.71 -4.61 13.98
C ALA A 392 -5.95 -4.07 12.56
N PRO A 393 -6.78 -3.02 12.41
CA PRO A 393 -7.03 -2.43 11.10
C PRO A 393 -5.78 -1.74 10.56
N VAL A 394 -5.53 -1.90 9.27
CA VAL A 394 -4.39 -1.31 8.56
C VAL A 394 -4.88 -0.19 7.64
N THR A 395 -4.36 1.02 7.82
CA THR A 395 -4.70 2.13 6.92
C THR A 395 -4.19 1.85 5.52
N GLY A 396 -5.07 1.88 4.53
CA GLY A 396 -4.71 1.62 3.14
C GLY A 396 -5.06 0.22 2.65
N ALA A 397 -5.33 -0.73 3.56
CA ALA A 397 -5.83 -2.04 3.18
C ALA A 397 -7.16 -1.93 2.43
N THR A 398 -7.24 -2.60 1.29
CA THR A 398 -8.39 -2.63 0.38
C THR A 398 -9.10 -3.99 0.37
N CYS A 399 -8.42 -5.04 0.79
CA CYS A 399 -8.96 -6.38 0.91
C CYS A 399 -8.55 -7.09 2.20
N GLY A 400 -9.21 -8.20 2.53
CA GLY A 400 -8.92 -9.00 3.72
C GLY A 400 -9.51 -8.45 5.02
N PRO A 401 -9.14 -9.04 6.17
CA PRO A 401 -9.75 -8.71 7.46
C PRO A 401 -9.29 -7.38 8.04
N GLN A 402 -8.17 -6.83 7.59
CA GLN A 402 -7.56 -5.62 8.13
C GLN A 402 -8.10 -4.32 7.50
N VAL A 403 -9.03 -4.40 6.54
CA VAL A 403 -9.70 -3.21 5.98
C VAL A 403 -10.37 -2.42 7.11
N PRO A 404 -10.07 -1.12 7.29
CA PRO A 404 -10.61 -0.34 8.40
C PRO A 404 -12.13 -0.36 8.50
N GLY A 405 -12.64 -0.70 9.69
CA GLY A 405 -14.09 -0.83 9.95
C GLY A 405 -14.65 -2.23 9.78
N THR A 406 -13.83 -3.19 9.33
CA THR A 406 -14.21 -4.61 9.25
C THR A 406 -14.38 -5.21 10.63
N THR A 407 -15.39 -6.04 10.79
CA THR A 407 -15.60 -6.87 11.99
C THR A 407 -16.04 -8.25 11.55
N ALA A 408 -15.59 -9.28 12.25
CA ALA A 408 -16.03 -10.65 12.04
C ALA A 408 -16.49 -11.27 13.36
N ASN A 409 -17.33 -12.29 13.25
CA ASN A 409 -17.69 -13.16 14.37
C ASN A 409 -16.95 -14.49 14.21
N GLY A 410 -16.60 -15.13 15.33
CA GLY A 410 -15.92 -16.42 15.32
C GLY A 410 -14.40 -16.30 15.11
N THR A 411 -13.77 -17.43 14.84
CA THR A 411 -12.31 -17.63 14.84
C THR A 411 -11.83 -18.41 13.62
N ASP A 412 -12.64 -18.43 12.56
CA ASP A 412 -12.31 -19.09 11.30
C ASP A 412 -11.48 -18.15 10.41
N TYR A 413 -10.17 -18.41 10.36
CA TYR A 413 -9.22 -17.56 9.64
C TYR A 413 -9.38 -17.66 8.12
N ASP A 414 -9.83 -18.81 7.61
CA ASP A 414 -10.10 -18.97 6.18
C ASP A 414 -11.30 -18.09 5.79
N GLU A 415 -12.31 -17.98 6.65
CA GLU A 415 -13.40 -17.01 6.45
C GLU A 415 -12.88 -15.56 6.50
N TRP A 416 -11.98 -15.23 7.44
CA TRP A 416 -11.42 -13.88 7.56
C TRP A 416 -10.66 -13.44 6.30
N ALA A 417 -9.92 -14.34 5.67
CA ALA A 417 -9.18 -14.08 4.43
C ALA A 417 -10.10 -13.70 3.24
N THR A 418 -11.36 -14.13 3.27
CA THR A 418 -12.36 -13.82 2.23
C THR A 418 -13.13 -12.51 2.45
N LEU A 419 -12.92 -11.85 3.60
CA LEU A 419 -13.55 -10.56 3.89
C LEU A 419 -13.02 -9.49 2.93
N ASN A 420 -13.90 -8.58 2.51
CA ASN A 420 -13.59 -7.49 1.60
C ASN A 420 -12.84 -7.98 0.34
N PRO A 421 -13.47 -8.81 -0.51
CA PRO A 421 -12.79 -9.37 -1.68
C PRO A 421 -12.38 -8.27 -2.66
N CYS A 422 -11.23 -8.46 -3.32
CA CYS A 422 -10.82 -7.62 -4.43
C CYS A 422 -11.85 -7.65 -5.56
N SER A 423 -11.99 -6.53 -6.27
CA SER A 423 -12.78 -6.49 -7.50
C SER A 423 -12.28 -7.55 -8.50
N LEU A 424 -13.19 -8.06 -9.34
CA LEU A 424 -12.89 -9.10 -10.34
C LEU A 424 -12.34 -10.41 -9.77
N ASN A 425 -12.46 -10.65 -8.46
CA ASN A 425 -11.79 -11.75 -7.77
C ASN A 425 -10.28 -11.77 -8.02
N ALA A 426 -9.66 -10.58 -8.09
CA ALA A 426 -8.21 -10.45 -8.06
C ALA A 426 -7.63 -10.98 -6.73
N CYS A 427 -6.33 -11.26 -6.73
CA CYS A 427 -5.63 -11.79 -5.57
C CYS A 427 -5.52 -10.72 -4.50
N CYS A 428 -5.69 -11.12 -3.24
CA CYS A 428 -5.44 -10.27 -2.08
C CYS A 428 -4.15 -10.76 -1.39
N ASP A 429 -3.18 -9.88 -1.23
CA ASP A 429 -1.93 -10.19 -0.54
C ASP A 429 -2.06 -10.08 0.99
N VAL A 430 -1.00 -10.40 1.75
CA VAL A 430 -1.03 -10.35 3.23
C VAL A 430 -1.11 -8.93 3.79
N TRP A 431 -0.80 -7.93 2.97
CA TRP A 431 -0.84 -6.51 3.31
C TRP A 431 -2.21 -5.87 3.05
N GLY A 432 -3.14 -6.62 2.45
CA GLY A 432 -4.47 -6.14 2.08
C GLY A 432 -4.48 -5.33 0.78
N GLU A 433 -3.48 -5.49 -0.08
CA GLU A 433 -3.41 -4.92 -1.41
C GLU A 433 -3.94 -5.92 -2.46
N CYS A 434 -4.68 -5.41 -3.45
CA CYS A 434 -5.21 -6.21 -4.54
C CYS A 434 -4.23 -6.25 -5.72
N GLY A 435 -4.13 -7.38 -6.41
CA GLY A 435 -3.35 -7.46 -7.63
C GLY A 435 -3.57 -8.74 -8.46
N THR A 436 -2.95 -8.76 -9.64
CA THR A 436 -3.15 -9.84 -10.64
C THR A 436 -1.84 -10.47 -11.12
N THR A 437 -0.71 -10.02 -10.58
CA THR A 437 0.64 -10.49 -10.91
C THR A 437 1.13 -11.52 -9.87
N PRO A 438 2.23 -12.25 -10.12
CA PRO A 438 2.79 -13.18 -9.15
C PRO A 438 3.10 -12.57 -7.79
N GLU A 439 3.41 -11.26 -7.75
CA GLU A 439 3.67 -10.53 -6.52
C GLU A 439 2.50 -10.63 -5.51
N PHE A 440 1.26 -10.55 -5.99
CA PHE A 440 0.05 -10.59 -5.15
C PHE A 440 -0.61 -11.97 -5.09
N CYS A 441 -0.32 -12.83 -6.07
CA CYS A 441 -1.03 -14.09 -6.27
C CYS A 441 -0.27 -15.33 -5.79
N THR A 442 1.00 -15.20 -5.45
CA THR A 442 1.83 -16.35 -5.04
C THR A 442 1.59 -16.65 -3.56
N ILE A 443 1.23 -17.91 -3.27
CA ILE A 443 1.12 -18.38 -1.90
C ILE A 443 2.53 -18.67 -1.38
N THR A 444 2.90 -18.01 -0.29
CA THR A 444 4.12 -18.26 0.49
C THR A 444 3.72 -18.34 1.97
N GLU A 445 4.43 -19.15 2.74
CA GLU A 445 4.16 -19.35 4.16
C GLU A 445 5.32 -18.82 4.97
N SER A 446 5.03 -18.09 6.05
CA SER A 446 6.06 -17.70 7.01
C SER A 446 6.59 -18.91 7.79
N THR A 447 7.65 -18.71 8.55
CA THR A 447 8.24 -19.77 9.39
C THR A 447 7.32 -20.23 10.52
N THR A 448 6.36 -19.41 10.95
CA THR A 448 5.38 -19.76 11.99
C THR A 448 4.16 -20.51 11.42
N GLY A 449 3.85 -20.30 10.14
CA GLY A 449 2.64 -20.81 9.50
C GLY A 449 1.34 -20.16 10.00
N ALA A 450 1.43 -19.04 10.72
CA ALA A 450 0.26 -18.32 11.20
C ALA A 450 -0.52 -17.69 10.02
N PRO A 451 -1.85 -17.50 10.14
CA PRO A 451 -2.65 -16.93 9.05
C PRO A 451 -2.25 -15.47 8.78
N GLY A 452 -2.45 -15.00 7.55
CA GLY A 452 -2.13 -13.62 7.17
C GLY A 452 -0.63 -13.30 7.21
N THR A 453 0.23 -14.29 6.99
CA THR A 453 1.68 -14.13 6.93
C THR A 453 2.24 -14.63 5.60
N ALA A 454 3.46 -14.22 5.28
CA ALA A 454 4.18 -14.61 4.07
C ALA A 454 5.63 -15.00 4.41
N GLU A 455 6.34 -15.59 3.46
CA GLU A 455 7.81 -15.68 3.53
C GLU A 455 8.42 -14.27 3.40
N ALA A 456 9.54 -14.02 4.09
CA ALA A 456 10.24 -12.74 3.97
C ALA A 456 10.61 -12.41 2.51
N ASP A 457 10.63 -11.12 2.17
CA ASP A 457 10.78 -10.60 0.81
C ASP A 457 9.65 -11.01 -0.19
N THR A 458 8.50 -11.50 0.30
CA THR A 458 7.32 -11.78 -0.52
C THR A 458 6.07 -11.13 0.07
N ASN A 459 5.06 -10.85 -0.76
CA ASN A 459 3.77 -10.30 -0.28
C ASN A 459 2.75 -11.40 0.07
N GLY A 460 3.06 -12.67 -0.26
CA GLY A 460 2.15 -13.79 -0.08
C GLY A 460 0.79 -13.60 -0.77
N CYS A 461 -0.16 -14.46 -0.43
CA CYS A 461 -1.54 -14.32 -0.88
C CYS A 461 -2.49 -14.99 0.10
N ILE A 462 -3.55 -14.28 0.49
CA ILE A 462 -4.56 -14.76 1.44
C ILE A 462 -5.87 -15.18 0.77
N SER A 463 -6.23 -14.60 -0.38
CA SER A 463 -7.46 -14.99 -1.08
C SER A 463 -7.38 -14.81 -2.59
N ASN A 464 -8.18 -15.61 -3.32
CA ASN A 464 -8.18 -15.71 -4.79
C ASN A 464 -6.80 -15.98 -5.42
N CYS A 465 -5.94 -16.70 -4.70
CA CYS A 465 -4.54 -16.93 -5.07
C CYS A 465 -4.34 -17.76 -6.35
N GLY A 466 -3.09 -17.82 -6.80
CA GLY A 466 -2.67 -18.53 -8.01
C GLY A 466 -2.85 -17.71 -9.28
N LEU A 467 -2.22 -18.15 -10.36
CA LEU A 467 -2.27 -17.47 -11.68
C LEU A 467 -2.88 -18.37 -12.76
N ASP A 468 -3.53 -19.45 -12.36
CA ASP A 468 -4.15 -20.38 -13.29
C ASP A 468 -5.36 -19.75 -13.96
N ILE A 469 -5.48 -19.96 -15.27
CA ILE A 469 -6.72 -19.72 -16.00
C ILE A 469 -7.75 -20.72 -15.46
N VAL A 470 -8.83 -20.22 -14.89
CA VAL A 470 -9.93 -21.03 -14.36
C VAL A 470 -11.03 -21.22 -15.39
N ASN A 471 -12.03 -22.05 -15.10
CA ASN A 471 -13.18 -22.28 -15.99
C ASN A 471 -12.79 -22.76 -17.40
N ASN A 472 -11.75 -23.61 -17.50
CA ASN A 472 -11.18 -24.11 -18.76
C ASN A 472 -11.26 -25.63 -18.96
N SER A 473 -12.09 -26.30 -18.16
CA SER A 473 -12.33 -27.74 -18.30
C SER A 473 -13.17 -28.12 -19.54
N THR A 474 -13.87 -27.15 -20.13
CA THR A 474 -14.81 -27.37 -21.24
C THR A 474 -14.30 -26.66 -22.49
N ALA A 475 -14.02 -27.42 -23.54
CA ALA A 475 -13.66 -26.86 -24.84
C ALA A 475 -14.89 -26.22 -25.53
N PRO A 476 -14.72 -25.20 -26.38
CA PRO A 476 -15.81 -24.69 -27.20
C PRO A 476 -16.27 -25.73 -28.23
N ASP A 477 -17.56 -25.67 -28.61
CA ASP A 477 -18.11 -26.51 -29.67
C ASP A 477 -17.47 -26.21 -31.04
N GLU A 478 -17.05 -24.96 -31.25
CA GLU A 478 -16.33 -24.47 -32.43
C GLU A 478 -15.25 -23.47 -32.01
N PHE A 479 -14.06 -23.54 -32.61
CA PHE A 479 -13.03 -22.53 -32.41
C PHE A 479 -13.26 -21.36 -33.35
N PHE A 480 -13.41 -20.15 -32.78
CA PHE A 480 -13.55 -18.95 -33.57
C PHE A 480 -12.19 -18.38 -34.00
N ALA A 481 -12.18 -17.86 -35.22
CA ALA A 481 -11.16 -16.97 -35.75
C ALA A 481 -11.85 -15.67 -36.15
N ILE A 482 -11.46 -14.56 -35.53
CA ILE A 482 -12.12 -13.25 -35.66
C ILE A 482 -11.16 -12.26 -36.31
N GLY A 483 -11.66 -11.50 -37.29
CA GLY A 483 -10.93 -10.38 -37.88
C GLY A 483 -11.73 -9.09 -37.76
N TYR A 484 -11.16 -8.06 -37.12
CA TYR A 484 -11.67 -6.70 -37.21
C TYR A 484 -11.26 -6.09 -38.55
N PHE A 485 -12.22 -5.55 -39.28
CA PHE A 485 -12.00 -4.81 -40.52
C PHE A 485 -12.18 -3.32 -40.27
N GLU A 486 -11.05 -2.60 -40.28
CA GLU A 486 -11.00 -1.14 -40.15
C GLU A 486 -11.57 -0.47 -41.40
N SER A 487 -12.87 -0.17 -41.41
CA SER A 487 -13.58 0.33 -42.60
C SER A 487 -13.07 1.68 -43.10
N PHE A 488 -12.51 2.51 -42.22
CA PHE A 488 -11.97 3.83 -42.53
C PHE A 488 -10.51 3.78 -42.99
N ASN A 489 -9.91 2.60 -43.17
CA ASN A 489 -8.56 2.47 -43.70
C ASN A 489 -8.38 3.15 -45.08
N VAL A 490 -9.46 3.30 -45.86
CA VAL A 490 -9.48 3.98 -47.17
C VAL A 490 -9.11 5.46 -47.09
N GLU A 491 -9.16 6.06 -45.91
CA GLU A 491 -8.74 7.44 -45.65
C GLU A 491 -7.21 7.59 -45.62
N ARG A 492 -6.48 6.47 -45.50
CA ARG A 492 -5.02 6.43 -45.54
C ARG A 492 -4.51 6.69 -46.96
N SER A 493 -3.34 7.32 -47.03
CA SER A 493 -2.70 7.62 -48.32
C SER A 493 -2.14 6.40 -49.07
N CYS A 494 -1.91 5.29 -48.37
CA CYS A 494 -1.40 4.03 -48.93
C CYS A 494 -1.73 2.86 -48.00
N LEU A 495 -1.42 1.63 -48.42
CA LEU A 495 -1.72 0.39 -47.68
C LEU A 495 -3.20 0.24 -47.32
N THR A 496 -4.08 0.70 -48.22
CA THR A 496 -5.52 0.52 -48.09
C THR A 496 -5.91 -0.89 -48.52
N MET A 497 -6.98 -1.40 -47.92
CA MET A 497 -7.57 -2.69 -48.20
C MET A 497 -9.09 -2.56 -48.19
N ASP A 498 -9.69 -3.08 -49.24
CA ASP A 498 -11.13 -3.12 -49.42
C ASP A 498 -11.73 -4.37 -48.76
N ALA A 499 -12.97 -4.31 -48.26
CA ALA A 499 -13.60 -5.45 -47.59
C ALA A 499 -13.64 -6.70 -48.49
N SER A 500 -13.77 -6.54 -49.81
CA SER A 500 -13.78 -7.67 -50.77
C SER A 500 -12.44 -8.41 -50.87
N MET A 501 -11.36 -7.85 -50.33
CA MET A 501 -10.03 -8.46 -50.34
C MET A 501 -9.80 -9.41 -49.16
N ILE A 502 -10.74 -9.48 -48.20
CA ILE A 502 -10.62 -10.36 -47.02
C ILE A 502 -10.70 -11.82 -47.47
N ASP A 503 -9.70 -12.61 -47.09
CA ASP A 503 -9.71 -14.06 -47.26
C ASP A 503 -10.60 -14.71 -46.20
N THR A 504 -11.90 -14.83 -46.49
CA THR A 504 -12.90 -15.33 -45.54
C THR A 504 -12.66 -16.77 -45.11
N SER A 505 -11.88 -17.57 -45.86
CA SER A 505 -11.55 -18.95 -45.49
C SER A 505 -10.73 -19.08 -44.20
N LYS A 506 -10.16 -17.97 -43.71
CA LYS A 506 -9.35 -17.92 -42.48
C LYS A 506 -10.14 -17.52 -41.25
N TYR A 507 -11.39 -17.06 -41.41
CA TYR A 507 -12.16 -16.45 -40.34
C TYR A 507 -13.53 -17.09 -40.22
N THR A 508 -13.97 -17.23 -38.98
CA THR A 508 -15.36 -17.58 -38.64
C THR A 508 -16.24 -16.33 -38.63
N HIS A 509 -15.68 -15.19 -38.21
CA HIS A 509 -16.36 -13.91 -38.06
C HIS A 509 -15.47 -12.79 -38.62
N ILE A 510 -16.08 -11.87 -39.37
CA ILE A 510 -15.50 -10.56 -39.68
C ILE A 510 -16.35 -9.50 -38.98
N ILE A 511 -15.68 -8.66 -38.20
CA ILE A 511 -16.29 -7.55 -37.46
C ILE A 511 -15.98 -6.25 -38.21
N PHE A 512 -17.02 -5.59 -38.74
CA PHE A 512 -16.90 -4.29 -39.40
C PHE A 512 -16.75 -3.18 -38.35
N ALA A 513 -15.60 -2.52 -38.34
CA ALA A 513 -15.26 -1.41 -37.43
C ALA A 513 -15.30 -0.08 -38.20
N PHE A 514 -16.25 0.83 -37.95
CA PHE A 514 -17.35 0.75 -36.99
C PHE A 514 -18.66 1.23 -37.61
N GLY A 515 -19.77 0.81 -37.00
CA GLY A 515 -21.06 1.49 -37.14
C GLY A 515 -21.16 2.66 -36.15
N THR A 516 -22.02 3.63 -36.46
CA THR A 516 -22.19 4.85 -35.67
C THR A 516 -23.54 4.83 -34.96
N ILE A 517 -23.53 5.11 -33.65
CA ILE A 517 -24.73 5.46 -32.88
C ILE A 517 -24.79 6.99 -32.83
N ASN A 518 -25.82 7.58 -33.43
CA ASN A 518 -26.02 9.03 -33.41
C ASN A 518 -26.58 9.47 -32.04
N SER A 519 -26.55 10.77 -31.77
CA SER A 519 -27.02 11.34 -30.48
C SER A 519 -28.52 11.15 -30.20
N ASP A 520 -29.32 10.84 -31.23
CA ASP A 520 -30.73 10.43 -31.11
C ASP A 520 -30.92 8.91 -31.06
N TYR A 521 -29.82 8.18 -30.90
CA TYR A 521 -29.72 6.72 -30.89
C TYR A 521 -30.07 6.02 -32.21
N SER A 522 -30.21 6.77 -33.31
CA SER A 522 -30.34 6.16 -34.64
C SER A 522 -28.99 5.58 -35.10
N ILE A 523 -29.04 4.52 -35.92
CA ILE A 523 -27.84 3.81 -36.40
C ILE A 523 -27.49 4.23 -37.82
N SER A 524 -26.23 4.54 -38.07
CA SER A 524 -25.70 4.88 -39.40
C SER A 524 -24.36 4.20 -39.70
N ILE A 525 -24.01 4.14 -40.99
CA ILE A 525 -22.72 3.67 -41.49
C ILE A 525 -22.08 4.80 -42.28
N ASN A 526 -20.86 5.20 -41.88
CA ASN A 526 -20.13 6.27 -42.57
C ASN A 526 -19.47 5.75 -43.86
N GLN A 527 -18.80 4.60 -43.80
CA GLN A 527 -18.07 4.01 -44.93
C GLN A 527 -19.00 3.09 -45.76
N THR A 528 -19.96 3.69 -46.47
CA THR A 528 -21.03 2.94 -47.18
C THR A 528 -20.50 1.98 -48.25
N ASP A 529 -19.49 2.40 -49.03
CA ASP A 529 -18.92 1.56 -50.10
C ASP A 529 -18.26 0.30 -49.53
N GLN A 530 -17.51 0.46 -48.42
CA GLN A 530 -16.89 -0.66 -47.71
C GLN A 530 -17.94 -1.57 -47.08
N PHE A 531 -19.03 -1.01 -46.56
CA PHE A 531 -20.10 -1.78 -45.95
C PHE A 531 -20.87 -2.62 -46.98
N GLU A 532 -21.15 -2.09 -48.17
CA GLU A 532 -21.78 -2.86 -49.26
C GLU A 532 -20.94 -4.08 -49.65
N GLN A 533 -19.62 -3.94 -49.72
CA GLN A 533 -18.72 -5.04 -50.03
C GLN A 533 -18.62 -6.04 -48.87
N PHE A 534 -18.59 -5.54 -47.63
CA PHE A 534 -18.65 -6.36 -46.43
C PHE A 534 -19.92 -7.23 -46.41
N LEU A 535 -21.08 -6.68 -46.76
CA LEU A 535 -22.33 -7.43 -46.86
C LEU A 535 -22.28 -8.55 -47.92
N ASN A 536 -21.45 -8.40 -48.96
CA ASN A 536 -21.23 -9.39 -50.01
C ASN A 536 -20.24 -10.51 -49.64
N LEU A 537 -19.61 -10.45 -48.46
CA LEU A 537 -18.77 -11.55 -47.98
C LEU A 537 -19.61 -12.83 -47.79
N THR A 538 -19.00 -13.95 -48.15
CA THR A 538 -19.59 -15.29 -48.10
C THR A 538 -18.72 -16.22 -47.27
N ASP A 539 -19.34 -17.29 -46.75
CA ASP A 539 -18.69 -18.31 -45.92
C ASP A 539 -18.09 -17.77 -44.61
N VAL A 540 -18.61 -16.64 -44.11
CA VAL A 540 -18.21 -16.02 -42.85
C VAL A 540 -19.38 -15.30 -42.19
N LYS A 541 -19.37 -15.19 -40.86
CA LYS A 541 -20.34 -14.40 -40.10
C LYS A 541 -20.00 -12.91 -40.18
N LYS A 542 -20.99 -12.10 -40.53
CA LYS A 542 -20.86 -10.64 -40.67
C LYS A 542 -21.39 -9.94 -39.44
N VAL A 543 -20.50 -9.39 -38.62
CA VAL A 543 -20.82 -8.66 -37.39
C VAL A 543 -20.46 -7.18 -37.55
N VAL A 544 -21.24 -6.27 -36.98
CA VAL A 544 -20.92 -4.83 -36.96
C VAL A 544 -20.60 -4.41 -35.53
N SER A 545 -19.45 -3.78 -35.32
CA SER A 545 -19.08 -3.23 -34.02
C SER A 545 -19.51 -1.77 -33.88
N PHE A 546 -20.01 -1.41 -32.71
CA PHE A 546 -20.35 -0.04 -32.32
C PHE A 546 -19.45 0.41 -31.18
N GLY A 547 -18.74 1.51 -31.36
CA GLY A 547 -17.85 2.08 -30.35
C GLY A 547 -16.45 2.34 -30.87
N GLY A 548 -15.46 1.78 -30.16
CA GLY A 548 -14.03 2.05 -30.30
C GLY A 548 -13.57 3.23 -29.46
N TRP A 549 -12.26 3.32 -29.25
CA TRP A 549 -11.59 4.36 -28.47
C TRP A 549 -12.08 5.78 -28.78
N ASP A 550 -11.99 6.24 -30.04
CA ASP A 550 -12.34 7.61 -30.41
C ASP A 550 -13.81 7.93 -30.13
N PHE A 551 -14.73 7.00 -30.41
CA PHE A 551 -16.16 7.18 -30.16
C PHE A 551 -16.45 7.25 -28.65
N SER A 552 -15.77 6.41 -27.87
CA SER A 552 -15.97 6.32 -26.42
C SER A 552 -15.31 7.48 -25.66
N THR A 553 -14.29 8.12 -26.24
CA THR A 553 -13.44 9.12 -25.55
C THR A 553 -13.50 10.54 -26.13
N SER A 554 -14.12 10.76 -27.28
CA SER A 554 -14.27 12.11 -27.84
C SER A 554 -15.35 12.92 -27.12
N SER A 555 -15.10 14.22 -26.93
CA SER A 555 -16.02 15.16 -26.28
C SER A 555 -17.43 15.20 -26.90
N ASP A 556 -17.53 14.87 -28.18
CA ASP A 556 -18.76 14.92 -28.96
C ASP A 556 -19.61 13.65 -28.80
N THR A 557 -19.03 12.54 -28.34
CA THR A 557 -19.66 11.21 -28.40
C THR A 557 -19.58 10.39 -27.10
N TYR A 558 -18.68 10.72 -26.15
CA TYR A 558 -18.49 9.93 -24.92
C TYR A 558 -19.77 9.73 -24.08
N THR A 559 -20.73 10.65 -24.19
CA THR A 559 -22.01 10.58 -23.48
C THR A 559 -22.99 9.59 -24.09
N ILE A 560 -22.81 9.18 -25.36
CA ILE A 560 -23.80 8.41 -26.10
C ILE A 560 -23.99 7.01 -25.50
N PHE A 561 -22.91 6.30 -25.17
CA PHE A 561 -23.04 5.03 -24.45
C PHE A 561 -23.55 5.25 -23.03
N ARG A 562 -22.91 6.15 -22.26
CA ARG A 562 -23.26 6.44 -20.86
C ARG A 562 -24.75 6.72 -20.67
N GLU A 563 -25.33 7.56 -21.51
CA GLU A 563 -26.76 7.89 -21.47
C GLU A 563 -27.63 6.85 -22.18
N GLY A 564 -27.13 6.26 -23.27
CA GLY A 564 -27.84 5.28 -24.08
C GLY A 564 -28.16 3.99 -23.32
N VAL A 565 -27.25 3.54 -22.44
CA VAL A 565 -27.45 2.32 -21.66
C VAL A 565 -28.38 2.50 -20.45
N THR A 566 -28.72 3.73 -20.08
CA THR A 566 -29.59 4.00 -18.92
C THR A 566 -31.02 3.48 -19.12
N SER A 567 -31.79 3.35 -18.03
CA SER A 567 -33.21 2.94 -18.09
C SER A 567 -34.08 3.80 -19.00
N THR A 568 -33.69 5.07 -19.19
CA THR A 568 -34.46 6.03 -19.99
C THR A 568 -34.34 5.72 -21.48
N ASN A 569 -33.16 5.30 -21.94
CA ASN A 569 -32.83 5.25 -23.36
C ASN A 569 -32.58 3.83 -23.88
N ARG A 570 -32.23 2.87 -23.02
CA ARG A 570 -31.73 1.55 -23.45
C ARG A 570 -32.67 0.77 -24.36
N ALA A 571 -33.98 0.85 -24.12
CA ALA A 571 -34.97 0.17 -24.95
C ALA A 571 -35.01 0.73 -26.38
N LEU A 572 -34.92 2.06 -26.53
CA LEU A 572 -34.88 2.71 -27.85
C LEU A 572 -33.59 2.36 -28.59
N LEU A 573 -32.44 2.46 -27.92
CA LEU A 573 -31.15 2.13 -28.52
C LEU A 573 -31.11 0.65 -28.96
N ALA A 574 -31.50 -0.27 -28.08
CA ALA A 574 -31.54 -1.70 -28.39
C ALA A 574 -32.48 -2.02 -29.56
N GLN A 575 -33.66 -1.37 -29.61
CA GLN A 575 -34.59 -1.53 -30.72
C GLN A 575 -33.99 -1.05 -32.05
N ASN A 576 -33.37 0.13 -32.07
CA ASN A 576 -32.74 0.66 -33.30
C ASN A 576 -31.60 -0.26 -33.80
N ILE A 577 -30.87 -0.90 -32.89
CA ILE A 577 -29.85 -1.90 -33.23
C ILE A 577 -30.49 -3.17 -33.80
N GLY A 578 -31.57 -3.68 -33.20
CA GLY A 578 -32.33 -4.81 -33.72
C GLY A 578 -32.91 -4.56 -35.11
N ASP A 579 -33.44 -3.36 -35.34
CA ASP A 579 -33.94 -2.92 -36.64
C ASP A 579 -32.81 -2.84 -37.67
N PHE A 580 -31.64 -2.33 -37.28
CA PHE A 580 -30.44 -2.30 -38.14
C PHE A 580 -29.97 -3.72 -38.52
N VAL A 581 -29.89 -4.64 -37.55
CA VAL A 581 -29.54 -6.05 -37.80
C VAL A 581 -30.51 -6.68 -38.81
N SER A 582 -31.81 -6.45 -38.61
CA SER A 582 -32.86 -6.97 -39.48
C SER A 582 -32.84 -6.35 -40.89
N GLN A 583 -32.58 -5.05 -40.97
CA GLN A 583 -32.55 -4.29 -42.23
C GLN A 583 -31.45 -4.79 -43.16
N TYR A 584 -30.24 -4.99 -42.63
CA TYR A 584 -29.07 -5.37 -43.43
C TYR A 584 -28.80 -6.87 -43.47
N GLY A 585 -29.55 -7.66 -42.68
CA GLY A 585 -29.40 -9.12 -42.64
C GLY A 585 -28.02 -9.56 -42.16
N ILE A 586 -27.36 -8.75 -41.33
CA ILE A 586 -26.08 -9.11 -40.70
C ILE A 586 -26.29 -10.23 -39.68
N ASP A 587 -25.20 -10.90 -39.33
CA ASP A 587 -25.21 -12.07 -38.46
C ASP A 587 -25.11 -11.73 -36.97
N GLY A 588 -24.76 -10.48 -36.63
CA GLY A 588 -24.67 -10.06 -35.24
C GLY A 588 -24.13 -8.66 -35.03
N VAL A 589 -23.95 -8.30 -33.77
CA VAL A 589 -23.38 -7.02 -33.33
C VAL A 589 -22.32 -7.23 -32.27
N ASP A 590 -21.38 -6.31 -32.26
CA ASP A 590 -20.32 -6.19 -31.26
C ASP A 590 -20.40 -4.81 -30.61
N PHE A 591 -20.09 -4.71 -29.32
CA PHE A 591 -20.01 -3.42 -28.64
C PHE A 591 -18.62 -3.22 -28.06
N ASP A 592 -18.00 -2.13 -28.48
CA ASP A 592 -16.65 -1.75 -28.09
C ASP A 592 -16.71 -0.43 -27.31
N TRP A 593 -17.33 -0.48 -26.12
CA TRP A 593 -17.44 0.69 -25.25
C TRP A 593 -16.20 0.78 -24.35
N GLU A 594 -15.40 1.83 -24.54
CA GLU A 594 -14.13 2.04 -23.85
C GLU A 594 -14.14 3.29 -22.93
N TYR A 595 -14.45 3.20 -21.63
CA TYR A 595 -14.94 2.02 -20.89
C TYR A 595 -16.14 2.40 -19.98
N PRO A 596 -17.06 1.47 -19.66
CA PRO A 596 -18.06 1.69 -18.61
C PRO A 596 -17.38 1.97 -17.27
N GLY A 597 -17.84 2.98 -16.52
CA GLY A 597 -17.27 3.28 -15.20
C GLY A 597 -15.84 3.84 -15.25
N GLU A 598 -15.39 4.28 -16.43
CA GLU A 598 -14.07 4.85 -16.69
C GLU A 598 -13.69 5.96 -15.68
N PRO A 599 -12.64 5.78 -14.85
CA PRO A 599 -12.37 6.71 -13.76
C PRO A 599 -11.53 7.94 -14.12
N ASP A 600 -10.66 7.89 -15.14
CA ASP A 600 -9.52 8.81 -15.22
C ASP A 600 -9.02 9.23 -16.62
N ILE A 601 -9.71 8.91 -17.72
CA ILE A 601 -9.33 9.41 -19.05
C ILE A 601 -9.30 10.96 -19.10
N PRO A 602 -8.14 11.59 -19.45
CA PRO A 602 -8.00 13.04 -19.46
C PRO A 602 -9.01 13.75 -20.37
N GLY A 603 -9.62 14.82 -19.86
CA GLY A 603 -10.59 15.63 -20.61
C GLY A 603 -12.02 15.08 -20.60
N ILE A 604 -12.26 13.93 -19.96
CA ILE A 604 -13.58 13.33 -19.81
C ILE A 604 -13.93 13.25 -18.32
N PRO A 605 -15.18 13.56 -17.92
CA PRO A 605 -15.61 13.28 -16.55
C PRO A 605 -15.53 11.79 -16.22
N ALA A 606 -15.25 11.45 -14.97
CA ALA A 606 -15.34 10.07 -14.48
C ALA A 606 -16.73 9.47 -14.80
N GLY A 607 -16.73 8.19 -15.18
CA GLY A 607 -17.90 7.38 -15.43
C GLY A 607 -18.70 7.13 -14.16
N SER A 608 -19.92 6.62 -14.32
CA SER A 608 -20.78 6.28 -13.19
C SER A 608 -20.49 4.86 -12.71
N ASP A 609 -20.51 4.63 -11.40
CA ASP A 609 -20.47 3.27 -10.83
C ASP A 609 -21.66 2.40 -11.30
N GLU A 610 -22.74 3.03 -11.78
CA GLU A 610 -23.91 2.35 -12.35
C GLU A 610 -23.71 1.91 -13.81
N ASP A 611 -22.69 2.40 -14.51
CA ASP A 611 -22.48 2.16 -15.95
C ASP A 611 -22.41 0.65 -16.25
N GLY A 612 -21.69 -0.13 -15.44
CA GLY A 612 -21.58 -1.58 -15.61
C GLY A 612 -22.93 -2.30 -15.49
N THR A 613 -23.73 -1.96 -14.47
CA THR A 613 -25.07 -2.56 -14.28
C THR A 613 -26.02 -2.13 -15.40
N ASN A 614 -25.93 -0.87 -15.84
CA ASN A 614 -26.71 -0.38 -16.96
C ASN A 614 -26.32 -1.04 -18.28
N TYR A 615 -25.03 -1.33 -18.47
CA TYR A 615 -24.52 -2.02 -19.65
C TYR A 615 -25.05 -3.46 -19.74
N VAL A 616 -25.01 -4.21 -18.63
CA VAL A 616 -25.64 -5.55 -18.53
C VAL A 616 -27.12 -5.50 -18.92
N ALA A 617 -27.86 -4.53 -18.40
CA ALA A 617 -29.28 -4.37 -18.73
C ALA A 617 -29.50 -4.02 -20.20
N PHE A 618 -28.65 -3.17 -20.78
CA PHE A 618 -28.67 -2.87 -22.21
C PHE A 618 -28.38 -4.11 -23.07
N LEU A 619 -27.37 -4.90 -22.73
CA LEU A 619 -27.05 -6.14 -23.47
C LEU A 619 -28.21 -7.15 -23.46
N LYS A 620 -28.97 -7.23 -22.35
CA LYS A 620 -30.20 -8.05 -22.28
C LYS A 620 -31.29 -7.55 -23.23
N GLU A 621 -31.46 -6.24 -23.36
CA GLU A 621 -32.41 -5.63 -24.32
C GLU A 621 -31.96 -5.88 -25.76
N VAL A 622 -30.67 -5.71 -26.06
CA VAL A 622 -30.12 -6.01 -27.40
C VAL A 622 -30.31 -7.49 -27.73
N ARG A 623 -29.97 -8.40 -26.82
CA ARG A 623 -30.20 -9.84 -27.01
C ARG A 623 -31.66 -10.14 -27.34
N SER A 624 -32.59 -9.48 -26.64
CA SER A 624 -34.03 -9.64 -26.89
C SER A 624 -34.45 -9.09 -28.26
N ALA A 625 -33.83 -7.99 -28.71
CA ALA A 625 -34.14 -7.36 -29.99
C ALA A 625 -33.57 -8.11 -31.20
N ILE A 626 -32.36 -8.68 -31.09
CA ILE A 626 -31.68 -9.37 -32.21
C ILE A 626 -31.98 -10.87 -32.27
N GLY A 627 -32.47 -11.47 -31.18
CA GLY A 627 -32.72 -12.92 -31.08
C GLY A 627 -31.49 -13.72 -30.64
N THR A 628 -31.67 -15.03 -30.46
CA THR A 628 -30.60 -15.96 -30.03
C THR A 628 -29.88 -16.65 -31.21
N ASP A 629 -30.33 -16.44 -32.44
CA ASP A 629 -29.68 -16.93 -33.66
C ASP A 629 -28.59 -15.99 -34.20
N LYS A 630 -28.54 -14.76 -33.67
CA LYS A 630 -27.55 -13.73 -33.99
C LYS A 630 -26.44 -13.69 -32.95
N THR A 631 -25.24 -13.37 -33.42
CA THR A 631 -24.08 -13.14 -32.55
C THR A 631 -24.26 -11.82 -31.78
N LEU A 632 -24.01 -11.86 -30.49
CA LEU A 632 -23.79 -10.70 -29.63
C LEU A 632 -22.43 -10.86 -28.96
N SER A 633 -21.52 -9.95 -29.22
CA SER A 633 -20.21 -9.88 -28.56
C SER A 633 -19.96 -8.51 -27.97
N ILE A 634 -18.92 -8.42 -27.16
CA ILE A 634 -18.37 -7.16 -26.69
C ILE A 634 -16.84 -7.21 -26.71
N ALA A 635 -16.20 -6.05 -26.72
CA ALA A 635 -14.79 -5.90 -26.39
C ALA A 635 -14.61 -5.64 -24.89
N MET A 636 -13.62 -6.28 -24.28
CA MET A 636 -13.23 -6.06 -22.88
C MET A 636 -11.73 -5.77 -22.76
N PRO A 637 -11.32 -4.82 -21.89
CA PRO A 637 -9.91 -4.48 -21.71
C PRO A 637 -9.15 -5.55 -20.92
N ALA A 638 -7.87 -5.77 -21.27
CA ALA A 638 -6.97 -6.60 -20.47
C ALA A 638 -6.53 -5.93 -19.16
N SER A 639 -6.62 -4.60 -19.07
CA SER A 639 -6.29 -3.82 -17.89
C SER A 639 -7.23 -4.12 -16.72
N TYR A 640 -6.67 -4.48 -15.56
CA TYR A 640 -7.43 -4.62 -14.31
C TYR A 640 -8.21 -3.35 -13.99
N TRP A 641 -7.59 -2.17 -14.18
CA TRP A 641 -8.16 -0.89 -13.79
C TRP A 641 -9.49 -0.61 -14.50
N TYR A 642 -9.53 -0.82 -15.81
CA TYR A 642 -10.70 -0.59 -16.67
C TYR A 642 -11.69 -1.77 -16.65
N LEU A 643 -11.22 -3.01 -16.47
CA LEU A 643 -12.10 -4.17 -16.42
C LEU A 643 -13.04 -4.14 -15.21
N ARG A 644 -12.68 -3.44 -14.11
CA ARG A 644 -13.54 -3.32 -12.91
C ARG A 644 -14.91 -2.70 -13.19
N GLY A 645 -15.03 -1.90 -14.24
CA GLY A 645 -16.31 -1.33 -14.69
C GLY A 645 -17.26 -2.35 -15.31
N PHE A 646 -16.80 -3.58 -15.59
CA PHE A 646 -17.57 -4.63 -16.25
C PHE A 646 -18.03 -5.70 -15.26
N PRO A 647 -19.35 -5.95 -15.12
CA PRO A 647 -19.86 -7.13 -14.42
C PRO A 647 -19.63 -8.40 -15.26
N VAL A 648 -18.40 -8.94 -15.23
CA VAL A 648 -17.92 -9.97 -16.16
C VAL A 648 -18.82 -11.21 -16.18
N ALA A 649 -19.16 -11.77 -15.01
CA ALA A 649 -20.03 -12.95 -14.92
C ALA A 649 -21.43 -12.72 -15.52
N ASP A 650 -22.05 -11.57 -15.24
CA ASP A 650 -23.38 -11.23 -15.76
C ASP A 650 -23.36 -11.01 -17.29
N ILE A 651 -22.28 -10.43 -17.81
CA ILE A 651 -22.09 -10.24 -19.25
C ILE A 651 -21.87 -11.59 -19.94
N ASN A 652 -21.06 -12.46 -19.34
CA ASN A 652 -20.76 -13.80 -19.85
C ASN A 652 -22.03 -14.61 -20.12
N ASP A 653 -23.06 -14.48 -19.28
CA ASP A 653 -24.35 -15.17 -19.44
C ASP A 653 -25.19 -14.69 -20.65
N ILE A 654 -24.86 -13.53 -21.24
CA ILE A 654 -25.66 -12.88 -22.30
C ILE A 654 -24.99 -13.00 -23.68
N VAL A 655 -23.67 -12.80 -23.71
CA VAL A 655 -22.89 -12.72 -24.96
C VAL A 655 -22.49 -14.11 -25.45
N ASP A 656 -22.29 -14.23 -26.75
CA ASP A 656 -21.80 -15.46 -27.39
C ASP A 656 -20.28 -15.61 -27.20
N PHE A 657 -19.55 -14.49 -27.31
CA PHE A 657 -18.12 -14.42 -27.01
C PHE A 657 -17.72 -13.01 -26.57
N ILE A 658 -16.53 -12.90 -25.98
CA ILE A 658 -15.88 -11.67 -25.56
C ILE A 658 -14.58 -11.54 -26.37
N VAL A 659 -14.42 -10.41 -27.05
CA VAL A 659 -13.13 -10.01 -27.64
C VAL A 659 -12.30 -9.41 -26.53
N TYR A 660 -11.30 -10.17 -26.07
CA TYR A 660 -10.47 -9.74 -24.95
C TYR A 660 -9.23 -9.03 -25.48
N MET A 661 -9.14 -7.73 -25.23
CA MET A 661 -8.15 -6.84 -25.83
C MET A 661 -6.79 -6.98 -25.13
N THR A 662 -6.14 -8.12 -25.33
CA THR A 662 -4.80 -8.47 -24.82
C THR A 662 -3.70 -7.93 -25.74
N TYR A 663 -3.89 -6.69 -26.18
CA TYR A 663 -2.97 -5.88 -26.96
C TYR A 663 -3.00 -4.45 -26.41
N ASP A 664 -2.10 -3.59 -26.90
CA ASP A 664 -1.84 -2.26 -26.31
C ASP A 664 -1.52 -2.34 -24.81
N LEU A 665 -0.90 -3.46 -24.40
CA LEU A 665 -0.38 -3.63 -23.05
C LEU A 665 0.70 -2.58 -22.76
N HIS A 666 1.44 -2.20 -23.80
CA HIS A 666 2.45 -1.16 -23.76
C HIS A 666 2.44 -0.31 -25.04
N GLY A 667 2.90 0.93 -24.94
CA GLY A 667 2.99 1.85 -26.06
C GLY A 667 3.85 3.08 -25.80
N GLN A 668 3.83 4.04 -26.73
CA GLN A 668 4.64 5.28 -26.59
C GLN A 668 4.26 6.11 -25.36
N TRP A 669 3.06 5.92 -24.84
CA TRP A 669 2.58 6.59 -23.64
C TRP A 669 3.35 6.19 -22.36
N ASP A 670 4.05 5.05 -22.37
CA ASP A 670 4.86 4.59 -21.23
C ASP A 670 6.20 5.34 -21.10
N TYR A 671 6.64 6.02 -22.17
CA TYR A 671 7.95 6.64 -22.20
C TYR A 671 8.11 7.74 -21.14
N GLY A 672 9.08 7.55 -20.25
CA GLY A 672 9.38 8.42 -19.11
C GLY A 672 8.52 8.15 -17.87
N ASN A 673 7.62 7.17 -17.91
CA ASN A 673 6.83 6.76 -16.76
C ASN A 673 7.56 5.65 -15.99
N THR A 674 8.14 6.00 -14.84
CA THR A 674 8.90 5.09 -13.98
C THR A 674 8.03 4.03 -13.28
N SER A 675 6.71 4.14 -13.39
CA SER A 675 5.73 3.23 -12.79
C SER A 675 4.95 2.42 -13.83
N ALA A 676 5.22 2.61 -15.13
CA ALA A 676 4.52 1.91 -16.20
C ALA A 676 4.94 0.43 -16.32
N ASP A 677 6.21 0.15 -16.03
CA ASP A 677 6.85 -1.12 -16.34
C ASP A 677 7.71 -1.64 -15.19
N ASP A 678 7.44 -2.86 -14.74
CA ASP A 678 8.29 -3.55 -13.78
C ASP A 678 9.73 -3.69 -14.31
N GLY A 679 10.68 -3.40 -13.43
CA GLY A 679 12.11 -3.42 -13.77
C GLY A 679 12.55 -2.30 -14.72
N CYS A 680 11.71 -1.28 -14.95
CA CYS A 680 12.02 -0.15 -15.80
C CYS A 680 12.15 1.17 -15.03
N ALA A 681 13.20 1.29 -14.21
CA ALA A 681 13.39 2.44 -13.32
C ALA A 681 13.38 3.81 -14.03
N ASP A 682 13.82 3.87 -15.29
CA ASP A 682 13.85 5.12 -16.08
C ASP A 682 12.60 5.32 -16.96
N GLY A 683 11.65 4.38 -16.96
CA GLY A 683 10.46 4.41 -17.81
C GLY A 683 10.76 4.43 -19.32
N ASN A 684 11.94 3.99 -19.75
CA ASN A 684 12.41 4.10 -21.14
C ASN A 684 12.58 2.72 -21.83
N CYS A 685 11.93 1.70 -21.29
CA CYS A 685 12.04 0.33 -21.77
C CYS A 685 11.18 0.13 -23.03
N LEU A 686 11.71 -0.63 -23.97
CA LEU A 686 10.94 -1.02 -25.15
C LEU A 686 10.17 -2.30 -24.83
N ARG A 687 8.85 -2.19 -24.69
CA ARG A 687 7.93 -3.31 -24.51
C ARG A 687 7.07 -3.51 -25.76
N SER A 688 6.51 -4.71 -25.90
CA SER A 688 5.68 -5.06 -27.05
C SER A 688 4.21 -4.75 -26.76
N HIS A 689 3.45 -4.33 -27.79
CA HIS A 689 2.00 -4.21 -27.70
C HIS A 689 1.32 -5.52 -27.26
N VAL A 690 1.97 -6.68 -27.48
CA VAL A 690 1.49 -8.00 -27.05
C VAL A 690 2.57 -8.71 -26.24
N ASN A 691 2.19 -9.25 -25.07
CA ASN A 691 3.10 -9.99 -24.19
C ASN A 691 2.41 -11.26 -23.70
N LEU A 692 2.99 -12.43 -23.97
CA LEU A 692 2.38 -13.73 -23.62
C LEU A 692 2.19 -13.89 -22.11
N THR A 693 3.14 -13.40 -21.31
CA THR A 693 3.09 -13.51 -19.84
C THR A 693 1.93 -12.69 -19.29
N GLU A 694 1.85 -11.41 -19.66
CA GLU A 694 0.78 -10.50 -19.23
C GLU A 694 -0.58 -10.90 -19.81
N THR A 695 -0.61 -11.40 -21.05
CA THR A 695 -1.82 -12.00 -21.64
C THR A 695 -2.32 -13.17 -20.79
N THR A 696 -1.42 -14.01 -20.29
CA THR A 696 -1.80 -15.13 -19.42
C THR A 696 -2.34 -14.63 -18.07
N TYR A 697 -1.75 -13.58 -17.50
CA TYR A 697 -2.25 -12.97 -16.27
C TYR A 697 -3.63 -12.33 -16.46
N ALA A 698 -3.82 -11.62 -17.58
CA ALA A 698 -5.12 -11.05 -17.96
C ALA A 698 -6.18 -12.15 -18.13
N LEU A 699 -5.84 -13.28 -18.77
CA LEU A 699 -6.74 -14.43 -18.92
C LEU A 699 -7.09 -15.08 -17.58
N SER A 700 -6.12 -15.21 -16.66
CA SER A 700 -6.37 -15.65 -15.28
C SER A 700 -7.36 -14.72 -14.58
N MET A 701 -7.13 -13.41 -14.62
CA MET A 701 -8.01 -12.41 -14.02
C MET A 701 -9.44 -12.48 -14.57
N VAL A 702 -9.63 -12.40 -15.89
CA VAL A 702 -10.99 -12.34 -16.48
C VAL A 702 -11.76 -13.65 -16.28
N THR A 703 -11.08 -14.80 -16.25
CA THR A 703 -11.75 -16.08 -15.95
C THR A 703 -12.13 -16.19 -14.47
N LYS A 704 -11.30 -15.70 -13.54
CA LYS A 704 -11.66 -15.57 -12.12
C LYS A 704 -12.82 -14.59 -11.89
N ALA A 705 -12.91 -13.54 -12.71
CA ALA A 705 -14.04 -12.60 -12.71
C ALA A 705 -15.35 -13.22 -13.24
N GLY A 706 -15.31 -14.44 -13.80
CA GLY A 706 -16.47 -15.21 -14.21
C GLY A 706 -16.67 -15.34 -15.72
N ALA A 707 -15.69 -14.96 -16.55
CA ALA A 707 -15.74 -15.29 -17.98
C ALA A 707 -15.44 -16.77 -18.20
N ASP A 708 -16.25 -17.43 -19.02
CA ASP A 708 -15.96 -18.79 -19.45
C ASP A 708 -14.83 -18.76 -20.48
N SER A 709 -13.79 -19.57 -20.27
CA SER A 709 -12.62 -19.57 -21.17
C SER A 709 -12.95 -19.94 -22.61
N ASN A 710 -14.03 -20.71 -22.83
CA ASN A 710 -14.51 -21.09 -24.17
C ASN A 710 -15.28 -19.97 -24.89
N LYS A 711 -15.53 -18.83 -24.23
CA LYS A 711 -16.11 -17.61 -24.80
C LYS A 711 -15.07 -16.49 -25.00
N LEU A 712 -13.83 -16.67 -24.56
CA LEU A 712 -12.78 -15.65 -24.67
C LEU A 712 -12.03 -15.75 -25.99
N MET A 713 -11.94 -14.62 -26.69
CA MET A 713 -11.20 -14.47 -27.94
C MET A 713 -9.96 -13.62 -27.66
N VAL A 714 -8.80 -14.26 -27.61
CA VAL A 714 -7.51 -13.60 -27.30
C VAL A 714 -7.15 -12.62 -28.41
N GLY A 715 -7.09 -11.35 -28.07
CA GLY A 715 -6.66 -10.28 -28.97
C GLY A 715 -5.17 -10.35 -29.29
N VAL A 716 -4.83 -10.13 -30.54
CA VAL A 716 -3.43 -9.99 -31.00
C VAL A 716 -3.35 -8.81 -31.96
N SER A 717 -2.42 -7.89 -31.72
CA SER A 717 -2.19 -6.77 -32.64
C SER A 717 -1.45 -7.23 -33.91
N SER A 718 -1.77 -6.58 -35.04
CA SER A 718 -1.01 -6.71 -36.30
C SER A 718 -0.25 -5.42 -36.64
N TYR A 719 0.07 -4.62 -35.62
CA TYR A 719 0.79 -3.35 -35.65
C TYR A 719 1.82 -3.31 -34.51
N GLY A 720 2.78 -2.38 -34.58
CA GLY A 720 3.76 -2.13 -33.51
C GLY A 720 4.88 -1.18 -33.92
#